data_AF-A0A1V6LXE6-F1
#
_entry.id   AF-A0A1V6LXE6-F1
#
_cell.length_a   1.000
_cell.length_b   1.000
_cell.length_c   1.000
_cell.angle_alpha   90.00
_cell.angle_beta   90.00
_cell.angle_gamma   90.00
#
_symmetry.space_group_name_H-M   'P 1'
#
loop_
_entity.id
_entity.type
_entity.pdbx_description
1 polymer ?
#
loop_
_entity_poly.entity_id
_entity_poly.type
_entity_poly.pdbx_seq_one_letter_code
_entity_poly.pdbx_strand_id
1 'polypeptide(L)'
;MNNLKIVRWFAKRSIFVVLLVVLSLGSFLSVVPEIFAADIPVVAAKANEGATSGVELPQFESGQSSADSQLPGGQSAAGEGTATAAIEEEEMAPVQYRTFFGLDPRTVVWIVSELHLMFAAFVLGVPIFAVIVEIVGFKGGDIKYDKMAKEFTKLLSAAFATTASFGGLLGFCLFGLYPEFMGHMTNVFSPTMYVYALMFFGEAFTLYGYYYSWEILKGTAAKKWFHIFLGIMLNLFGTGLMFLTNSWATYMMSPAGIVPETGRLVSLYHAVYNPLWMPVNIHRLIANVCFGGFVVGAYAAVKFLGAKSDEERAHYDWMGYVGNFIGVGALIPLPFAGYWLGREVYSASPVMGNIMMGGAFSWTFIIQAILIGMLFIGANYYLWLGMGRIKGSERYTRFFKYLIFIIFVSFAVWLTPHNLPLSGEERAMIGEQYHPFSKYFGVMAAKNAVVNLIILATFFSFLIYRRGNKGEMCSFSEQGKAGKIGIFSALIFCLLMLISYAISLNFVELEENIKVFVKPLILSLYIQSFVVCLAAFLTFKNKGKLGQALLFAVTACIAVLYFWYYGFQVMQKANLVLRYLSVTQVSIVMSCLIMNAIIDVFMFRKAKLVGGIVWGKMPARSQYALILLCVVIVILMGLMGFIRSGLRMDWHVYGVLQDTSQWAYTPTLSYMGRIVGLIVVLFLGLVAFVFWLANLGDKKENKKTNTYEYERVTADYEGDR
;
A
#
# COMPACT_ATOMS: atom_id res chain seq x y z
N MET A 1 27.40 28.04 -12.91
CA MET A 1 27.26 28.92 -11.72
C MET A 1 25.77 29.03 -11.42
N ASN A 2 25.15 28.73 -10.28
CA ASN A 2 25.49 28.93 -8.86
C ASN A 2 24.79 27.83 -7.99
N ASN A 3 25.15 26.55 -8.22
CA ASN A 3 24.53 25.34 -7.62
C ASN A 3 24.61 25.26 -6.08
N LEU A 4 25.43 26.10 -5.43
CA LEU A 4 25.59 26.13 -3.98
C LEU A 4 24.44 26.80 -3.21
N LYS A 5 23.71 27.75 -3.83
CA LYS A 5 22.53 28.38 -3.19
C LYS A 5 21.33 27.41 -3.17
N ILE A 6 21.18 26.61 -4.22
CA ILE A 6 20.10 25.62 -4.44
C ILE A 6 20.17 24.50 -3.38
N VAL A 7 21.37 23.97 -3.12
CA VAL A 7 21.59 22.90 -2.14
C VAL A 7 21.40 23.36 -0.69
N ARG A 8 21.76 24.61 -0.37
CA ARG A 8 21.59 25.19 0.98
C ARG A 8 20.12 25.41 1.32
N TRP A 9 19.27 25.58 0.32
CA TRP A 9 17.84 25.82 0.49
C TRP A 9 17.02 24.52 0.53
N PHE A 10 17.39 23.50 -0.27
CA PHE A 10 16.78 22.15 -0.27
C PHE A 10 16.73 21.50 1.13
N ALA A 11 17.80 21.61 1.92
CA ALA A 11 17.85 21.01 3.26
C ALA A 11 16.92 21.68 4.28
N LYS A 12 16.63 22.98 4.12
CA LYS A 12 15.74 23.71 5.05
C LYS A 12 14.26 23.48 4.74
N ARG A 13 13.88 23.32 3.47
CA ARG A 13 12.47 23.21 3.07
C ARG A 13 11.96 21.80 2.79
N SER A 14 12.80 20.82 2.47
CA SER A 14 12.35 19.42 2.37
C SER A 14 11.89 18.86 3.73
N ILE A 15 12.56 19.27 4.82
CA ILE A 15 12.09 19.00 6.19
C ILE A 15 10.77 19.72 6.45
N PHE A 16 10.64 20.98 6.03
CA PHE A 16 9.42 21.78 6.21
C PHE A 16 8.23 21.28 5.39
N VAL A 17 8.42 20.74 4.18
CA VAL A 17 7.35 20.17 3.33
C VAL A 17 6.93 18.80 3.84
N VAL A 18 7.88 17.96 4.28
CA VAL A 18 7.54 16.69 4.94
C VAL A 18 6.85 16.95 6.28
N LEU A 19 7.33 17.93 7.07
CA LEU A 19 6.62 18.39 8.27
C LEU A 19 5.27 19.02 7.94
N LEU A 20 5.11 19.79 6.87
CA LEU A 20 3.82 20.38 6.50
C LEU A 20 2.83 19.33 6.03
N VAL A 21 3.26 18.28 5.33
CA VAL A 21 2.39 17.16 4.94
C VAL A 21 2.00 16.33 6.17
N VAL A 22 2.94 16.10 7.09
CA VAL A 22 2.68 15.40 8.36
C VAL A 22 1.83 16.26 9.32
N LEU A 23 2.06 17.57 9.38
CA LEU A 23 1.29 18.53 10.17
C LEU A 23 -0.06 18.83 9.53
N SER A 24 -0.20 18.86 8.21
CA SER A 24 -1.51 19.02 7.54
C SER A 24 -2.35 17.76 7.72
N LEU A 25 -1.74 16.57 7.71
CA LEU A 25 -2.41 15.34 8.16
C LEU A 25 -2.80 15.46 9.64
N GLY A 26 -1.90 15.92 10.52
CA GLY A 26 -2.17 16.10 11.95
C GLY A 26 -3.27 17.13 12.27
N SER A 27 -3.32 18.25 11.54
CA SER A 27 -4.32 19.31 11.70
C SER A 27 -5.67 18.94 11.09
N PHE A 28 -5.70 18.14 10.02
CA PHE A 28 -6.95 17.55 9.52
C PHE A 28 -7.50 16.52 10.53
N LEU A 29 -6.62 15.76 11.19
CA LEU A 29 -6.97 14.79 12.23
C LEU A 29 -7.48 15.42 13.54
N SER A 30 -7.10 16.66 13.86
CA SER A 30 -7.58 17.38 15.05
C SER A 30 -8.91 18.11 14.84
N VAL A 31 -9.31 18.40 13.60
CA VAL A 31 -10.55 19.13 13.28
C VAL A 31 -11.76 18.20 13.09
N VAL A 32 -11.54 16.95 12.68
CA VAL A 32 -12.61 15.96 12.50
C VAL A 32 -13.35 15.61 13.81
N PRO A 33 -12.70 15.45 15.00
CA PRO A 33 -13.40 15.16 16.24
C PRO A 33 -14.39 16.26 16.64
N GLU A 34 -14.08 17.53 16.38
CA GLU A 34 -14.94 18.68 16.74
C GLU A 34 -16.17 18.82 15.84
N ILE A 35 -16.11 18.37 14.58
CA ILE A 35 -17.24 18.42 13.64
C ILE A 35 -18.29 17.32 13.92
N PHE A 36 -17.88 16.21 14.56
CA PHE A 36 -18.74 15.04 14.81
C PHE A 36 -19.06 14.80 16.29
N ALA A 37 -18.69 15.72 17.19
CA ALA A 37 -19.06 15.65 18.59
C ALA A 37 -20.54 16.05 18.77
N ALA A 38 -21.42 15.05 18.89
CA ALA A 38 -22.69 15.24 19.57
C ALA A 38 -22.42 15.08 21.08
N ASP A 39 -22.72 16.12 21.86
CA ASP A 39 -22.69 16.06 23.33
C ASP A 39 -23.65 14.96 23.81
N ILE A 40 -23.13 13.89 24.41
CA ILE A 40 -23.93 12.87 25.10
C ILE A 40 -23.33 12.61 26.49
N PRO A 41 -24.16 12.58 27.56
CA PRO A 41 -23.68 12.48 28.93
C PRO A 41 -23.09 11.10 29.25
N VAL A 42 -22.07 11.13 30.11
CA VAL A 42 -21.33 9.97 30.62
C VAL A 42 -22.27 9.02 31.37
N VAL A 43 -22.57 7.86 30.78
CA VAL A 43 -23.05 6.69 31.52
C VAL A 43 -21.88 5.71 31.63
N ALA A 44 -21.35 5.60 32.84
CA ALA A 44 -20.27 4.70 33.18
C ALA A 44 -20.67 3.24 32.95
N ALA A 45 -19.99 2.55 32.03
CA ALA A 45 -20.05 1.10 31.91
C ALA A 45 -19.25 0.49 33.07
N LYS A 46 -19.96 -0.09 34.05
CA LYS A 46 -19.36 -0.97 35.06
C LYS A 46 -18.99 -2.31 34.42
N ALA A 47 -17.83 -2.78 34.86
CA ALA A 47 -17.15 -4.01 34.50
C ALA A 47 -18.04 -5.26 34.41
N ASN A 48 -17.77 -6.09 33.40
CA ASN A 48 -18.05 -7.52 33.42
C ASN A 48 -16.75 -8.24 33.86
N GLU A 49 -16.60 -8.41 35.18
CA GLU A 49 -15.70 -9.42 35.74
C GLU A 49 -16.40 -10.78 35.64
N GLY A 50 -15.76 -11.76 35.00
CA GLY A 50 -16.22 -13.15 34.99
C GLY A 50 -16.60 -13.69 33.61
N ALA A 51 -15.60 -13.94 32.77
CA ALA A 51 -15.73 -14.92 31.69
C ALA A 51 -14.54 -15.87 31.78
N THR A 52 -14.81 -17.03 32.38
CA THR A 52 -13.91 -18.16 32.53
C THR A 52 -13.48 -18.73 31.18
N SER A 53 -12.25 -19.22 31.17
CA SER A 53 -11.59 -19.98 30.12
C SER A 53 -12.42 -21.13 29.57
N GLY A 54 -12.52 -21.24 28.24
CA GLY A 54 -12.96 -22.45 27.55
C GLY A 54 -13.90 -22.17 26.39
N VAL A 55 -13.37 -21.74 25.24
CA VAL A 55 -14.09 -21.86 23.97
C VAL A 55 -13.62 -23.15 23.31
N GLU A 56 -14.42 -24.20 23.44
CA GLU A 56 -14.26 -25.41 22.63
C GLU A 56 -14.46 -25.04 21.15
N LEU A 57 -13.48 -25.42 20.33
CA LEU A 57 -13.52 -25.27 18.88
C LEU A 57 -14.53 -26.28 18.31
N PRO A 58 -15.41 -25.92 17.38
CA PRO A 58 -16.17 -26.91 16.64
C PRO A 58 -15.20 -27.74 15.79
N GLN A 59 -15.19 -29.06 16.02
CA GLN A 59 -14.49 -30.02 15.17
C GLN A 59 -15.14 -30.03 13.78
N PHE A 60 -14.35 -29.75 12.75
CA PHE A 60 -14.75 -29.96 11.36
C PHE A 60 -14.58 -31.44 11.02
N GLU A 61 -15.69 -32.16 10.91
CA GLU A 61 -15.71 -33.47 10.26
C GLU A 61 -15.60 -33.31 8.74
N SER A 62 -14.68 -34.07 8.17
CA SER A 62 -14.49 -34.19 6.73
C SER A 62 -15.62 -35.02 6.12
N GLY A 63 -16.35 -34.39 5.19
CA GLY A 63 -17.23 -34.95 4.16
C GLY A 63 -17.67 -36.41 4.22
N GLN A 64 -18.99 -36.61 4.30
CA GLN A 64 -19.68 -37.74 3.67
C GLN A 64 -20.89 -37.24 2.90
N SER A 65 -21.00 -37.71 1.64
CA SER A 65 -22.18 -37.57 0.82
C SER A 65 -23.28 -38.51 1.31
N SER A 66 -24.50 -38.01 1.41
CA SER A 66 -25.69 -38.88 1.36
C SER A 66 -26.80 -38.15 0.61
N ALA A 67 -27.01 -38.61 -0.62
CA ALA A 67 -28.33 -38.58 -1.23
C ALA A 67 -29.26 -39.46 -0.38
N ASP A 68 -30.47 -38.99 -0.10
CA ASP A 68 -31.70 -39.73 -0.37
C ASP A 68 -32.91 -38.88 0.02
N SER A 69 -33.86 -38.79 -0.92
CA SER A 69 -35.16 -38.17 -0.80
C SER A 69 -36.16 -39.16 -0.22
N GLN A 70 -36.82 -38.78 0.88
CA GLN A 70 -38.01 -39.48 1.35
C GLN A 70 -39.13 -38.49 1.70
N LEU A 71 -40.19 -38.57 0.90
CA LEU A 71 -41.55 -38.11 1.19
C LEU A 71 -42.16 -38.95 2.33
N PRO A 72 -43.12 -38.39 3.06
CA PRO A 72 -44.47 -38.97 3.05
C PRO A 72 -45.53 -37.86 2.84
N GLY A 73 -46.61 -38.06 2.08
CA GLY A 73 -47.61 -39.11 2.26
C GLY A 73 -48.85 -38.45 2.87
N GLY A 74 -49.85 -38.15 2.05
CA GLY A 74 -50.95 -37.23 2.37
C GLY A 74 -52.08 -37.80 3.23
N GLN A 75 -52.93 -36.89 3.71
CA GLN A 75 -54.33 -37.15 4.06
C GLN A 75 -55.17 -35.90 3.86
N SER A 76 -56.31 -36.09 3.20
CA SER A 76 -57.37 -35.13 2.87
C SER A 76 -58.44 -35.15 3.95
N ALA A 77 -58.97 -33.97 4.31
CA ALA A 77 -60.32 -33.83 4.82
C ALA A 77 -60.89 -32.48 4.35
N ALA A 78 -61.98 -32.56 3.58
CA ALA A 78 -62.77 -31.45 3.09
C ALA A 78 -63.60 -30.80 4.20
N GLY A 79 -63.76 -29.48 4.11
CA GLY A 79 -64.70 -28.70 4.92
C GLY A 79 -64.86 -27.33 4.27
N GLU A 80 -65.86 -27.20 3.40
CA GLU A 80 -66.29 -25.92 2.82
C GLU A 80 -66.88 -25.03 3.91
N GLY A 81 -66.34 -23.83 4.03
CA GLY A 81 -66.85 -22.76 4.88
C GLY A 81 -66.45 -21.43 4.29
N THR A 82 -67.35 -20.84 3.51
CA THR A 82 -67.24 -19.49 2.96
C THR A 82 -67.04 -18.47 4.07
N ALA A 83 -65.83 -17.94 4.18
CA ALA A 83 -65.54 -16.69 4.88
C ALA A 83 -64.65 -15.85 3.97
N THR A 84 -65.25 -14.76 3.51
CA THR A 84 -64.69 -13.56 2.90
C THR A 84 -63.15 -13.47 2.97
N ALA A 85 -62.50 -13.64 1.81
CA ALA A 85 -61.10 -13.36 1.64
C ALA A 85 -60.86 -11.86 1.89
N ALA A 86 -60.45 -11.52 3.11
CA ALA A 86 -59.59 -10.39 3.32
C ALA A 86 -58.30 -10.70 2.56
N ILE A 87 -58.00 -9.93 1.53
CA ILE A 87 -56.65 -9.87 0.98
C ILE A 87 -55.84 -9.25 2.11
N GLU A 88 -55.25 -10.09 2.96
CA GLU A 88 -54.03 -9.69 3.65
C GLU A 88 -53.06 -9.34 2.52
N GLU A 89 -52.78 -8.04 2.36
CA GLU A 89 -51.58 -7.64 1.63
C GLU A 89 -50.44 -8.38 2.33
N GLU A 90 -49.97 -9.48 1.73
CA GLU A 90 -48.68 -10.05 2.08
C GLU A 90 -47.69 -8.90 1.95
N GLU A 91 -47.33 -8.32 3.09
CA GLU A 91 -46.32 -7.29 3.20
C GLU A 91 -45.07 -7.92 2.59
N MET A 92 -44.78 -7.60 1.32
CA MET A 92 -43.71 -8.25 0.57
C MET A 92 -42.45 -8.16 1.41
N ALA A 93 -41.97 -9.32 1.89
CA ALA A 93 -40.78 -9.39 2.71
C ALA A 93 -39.67 -8.57 2.04
N PRO A 94 -38.94 -7.72 2.78
CA PRO A 94 -37.98 -6.81 2.18
C PRO A 94 -36.99 -7.61 1.33
N VAL A 95 -36.94 -7.30 0.03
CA VAL A 95 -36.07 -8.02 -0.91
C VAL A 95 -34.64 -7.86 -0.44
N GLN A 96 -34.01 -8.94 0.02
CA GLN A 96 -32.65 -8.89 0.57
C GLN A 96 -31.58 -8.86 -0.53
N TYR A 97 -31.77 -9.69 -1.57
CA TYR A 97 -30.82 -9.89 -2.65
C TYR A 97 -31.50 -9.86 -4.02
N ARG A 98 -30.79 -9.36 -5.04
CA ARG A 98 -31.20 -9.49 -6.44
C ARG A 98 -30.06 -10.05 -7.28
N THR A 99 -30.40 -10.78 -8.35
CA THR A 99 -29.41 -11.24 -9.34
C THR A 99 -29.18 -10.19 -10.42
N PHE A 100 -28.00 -10.18 -11.03
CA PHE A 100 -27.70 -9.30 -12.15
C PHE A 100 -27.91 -10.05 -13.48
N PHE A 101 -29.10 -9.94 -14.08
CA PHE A 101 -29.47 -10.69 -15.30
C PHE A 101 -29.23 -12.22 -15.16
N GLY A 102 -29.55 -12.79 -14.00
CA GLY A 102 -29.31 -14.20 -13.69
C GLY A 102 -27.87 -14.56 -13.29
N LEU A 103 -26.94 -13.60 -13.28
CA LEU A 103 -25.58 -13.79 -12.77
C LEU A 103 -25.50 -13.66 -11.25
N ASP A 104 -24.53 -14.37 -10.67
CA ASP A 104 -24.16 -14.30 -9.25
C ASP A 104 -23.82 -12.85 -8.85
N PRO A 105 -24.62 -12.23 -7.97
CA PRO A 105 -24.42 -10.84 -7.57
C PRO A 105 -23.10 -10.62 -6.81
N ARG A 106 -22.58 -11.63 -6.10
CA ARG A 106 -21.32 -11.53 -5.35
C ARG A 106 -20.14 -11.45 -6.30
N THR A 107 -20.11 -12.30 -7.32
CA THR A 107 -19.07 -12.28 -8.36
C THR A 107 -19.13 -10.99 -9.19
N VAL A 108 -20.32 -10.49 -9.52
CA VAL A 108 -20.49 -9.22 -10.24
C VAL A 108 -19.94 -8.05 -9.42
N VAL A 109 -20.36 -7.92 -8.15
CA VAL A 109 -19.85 -6.86 -7.27
C VAL A 109 -18.34 -6.99 -7.07
N TRP A 110 -17.81 -8.21 -6.94
CA TRP A 110 -16.37 -8.42 -6.82
C TRP A 110 -15.61 -7.89 -8.04
N ILE A 111 -16.00 -8.27 -9.26
CA ILE A 111 -15.32 -7.79 -10.48
C ILE A 111 -15.39 -6.27 -10.59
N VAL A 112 -16.57 -5.69 -10.40
CA VAL A 112 -16.78 -4.24 -10.52
C VAL A 112 -16.02 -3.46 -9.44
N SER A 113 -16.09 -3.91 -8.18
CA SER A 113 -15.41 -3.24 -7.06
C SER A 113 -13.90 -3.30 -7.17
N GLU A 114 -13.33 -4.43 -7.61
CA GLU A 114 -11.89 -4.59 -7.76
C GLU A 114 -11.35 -3.75 -8.92
N LEU A 115 -12.06 -3.70 -10.05
CA LEU A 115 -11.73 -2.80 -11.16
C LEU A 115 -11.78 -1.33 -10.73
N HIS A 116 -12.85 -0.92 -10.04
CA HIS A 116 -12.95 0.43 -9.48
C HIS A 116 -11.78 0.73 -8.55
N LEU A 117 -11.45 -0.20 -7.64
CA LEU A 117 -10.43 -0.04 -6.62
C LEU A 117 -9.02 0.13 -7.23
N MET A 118 -8.67 -0.65 -8.26
CA MET A 118 -7.36 -0.54 -8.91
C MET A 118 -7.22 0.76 -9.71
N PHE A 119 -8.28 1.21 -10.38
CA PHE A 119 -8.29 2.52 -11.05
C PHE A 119 -8.22 3.67 -10.03
N ALA A 120 -8.97 3.58 -8.93
CA ALA A 120 -8.90 4.55 -7.83
C ALA A 120 -7.50 4.60 -7.19
N ALA A 121 -6.83 3.46 -7.02
CA ALA A 121 -5.46 3.41 -6.52
C ALA A 121 -4.47 4.13 -7.45
N PHE A 122 -4.63 3.98 -8.76
CA PHE A 122 -3.83 4.73 -9.74
C PHE A 122 -4.12 6.23 -9.67
N VAL A 123 -5.41 6.62 -9.65
CA VAL A 123 -5.85 8.03 -9.55
C VAL A 123 -5.41 8.69 -8.25
N LEU A 124 -5.28 7.95 -7.14
CA LEU A 124 -4.76 8.48 -5.89
C LEU A 124 -3.22 8.54 -5.87
N GLY A 125 -2.54 7.53 -6.42
CA GLY A 125 -1.09 7.42 -6.33
C GLY A 125 -0.34 8.40 -7.22
N VAL A 126 -0.80 8.56 -8.47
CA VAL A 126 -0.10 9.37 -9.49
C VAL A 126 -0.04 10.88 -9.21
N PRO A 127 -1.11 11.55 -8.73
CA PRO A 127 -1.06 12.98 -8.46
C PRO A 127 -0.06 13.34 -7.36
N ILE A 128 0.17 12.46 -6.39
CA ILE A 128 1.11 12.71 -5.28
C ILE A 128 2.48 13.00 -5.85
N PHE A 129 2.97 12.15 -6.75
CA PHE A 129 4.29 12.34 -7.33
C PHE A 129 4.30 13.31 -8.51
N ALA A 130 3.19 13.49 -9.24
CA ALA A 130 3.10 14.54 -10.26
C ALA A 130 3.36 15.93 -9.65
N VAL A 131 2.73 16.23 -8.51
CA VAL A 131 2.95 17.48 -7.76
C VAL A 131 4.38 17.59 -7.23
N ILE A 132 4.94 16.51 -6.69
CA ILE A 132 6.34 16.51 -6.21
C ILE A 132 7.30 16.81 -7.37
N VAL A 133 7.14 16.13 -8.50
CA VAL A 133 7.97 16.30 -9.69
C VAL A 133 7.81 17.71 -10.25
N GLU A 134 6.60 18.27 -10.27
CA GLU A 134 6.36 19.64 -10.70
C GLU A 134 7.04 20.68 -9.78
N ILE A 135 6.92 20.51 -8.46
CA ILE A 135 7.60 21.38 -7.48
C ILE A 135 9.11 21.34 -7.70
N VAL A 136 9.66 20.15 -7.97
CA VAL A 136 11.08 19.95 -8.27
C VAL A 136 11.46 20.64 -9.60
N GLY A 137 10.66 20.48 -10.65
CA GLY A 137 10.88 21.12 -11.94
C GLY A 137 10.84 22.64 -11.87
N PHE A 138 9.80 23.20 -11.26
CA PHE A 138 9.61 24.64 -11.12
C PHE A 138 10.74 25.30 -10.32
N LYS A 139 11.13 24.70 -9.19
CA LYS A 139 12.20 25.25 -8.35
C LYS A 139 13.60 24.95 -8.89
N GLY A 140 13.76 23.84 -9.59
CA GLY A 140 15.01 23.41 -10.21
C GLY A 140 15.32 24.11 -11.52
N GLY A 141 14.30 24.66 -12.19
CA GLY A 141 14.42 25.23 -13.54
C GLY A 141 14.67 24.18 -14.62
N ASP A 142 14.45 22.89 -14.33
CA ASP A 142 14.67 21.79 -15.26
C ASP A 142 13.34 21.36 -15.88
N ILE A 143 13.19 21.70 -17.16
CA ILE A 143 11.98 21.47 -17.94
C ILE A 143 11.64 19.98 -18.09
N LYS A 144 12.63 19.08 -17.92
CA LYS A 144 12.42 17.63 -17.99
C LYS A 144 11.43 17.15 -16.93
N TYR A 145 11.50 17.72 -15.72
CA TYR A 145 10.57 17.39 -14.64
C TYR A 145 9.18 17.97 -14.91
N ASP A 146 9.08 19.20 -15.39
CA ASP A 146 7.78 19.80 -15.73
C ASP A 146 7.07 19.00 -16.83
N LYS A 147 7.80 18.58 -17.88
CA LYS A 147 7.29 17.73 -18.96
C LYS A 147 6.77 16.40 -18.43
N MET A 148 7.53 15.72 -17.57
CA MET A 148 7.10 14.47 -16.94
C MET A 148 5.87 14.65 -16.06
N ALA A 149 5.80 15.71 -15.26
CA ALA A 149 4.64 15.99 -14.42
C ALA A 149 3.39 16.21 -15.29
N LYS A 150 3.52 16.95 -16.40
CA LYS A 150 2.43 17.15 -17.37
C LYS A 150 1.97 15.82 -17.98
N GLU A 151 2.91 14.96 -18.36
CA GLU A 151 2.60 13.62 -18.89
C GLU A 151 1.86 12.75 -17.87
N PHE A 152 2.25 12.77 -16.59
CA PHE A 152 1.50 12.08 -15.53
C PHE A 152 0.08 12.60 -15.38
N THR A 153 -0.10 13.91 -15.34
CA THR A 153 -1.42 14.54 -15.21
C THR A 153 -2.32 14.28 -16.42
N LYS A 154 -1.73 14.16 -17.60
CA LYS A 154 -2.47 13.74 -18.79
C LYS A 154 -3.06 12.35 -18.64
N LEU A 155 -2.26 11.37 -18.19
CA LEU A 155 -2.73 10.00 -17.95
C LEU A 155 -3.85 9.94 -16.91
N LEU A 156 -3.81 10.85 -15.92
CA LEU A 156 -4.83 10.95 -14.88
C LEU A 156 -6.22 11.30 -15.42
N SER A 157 -6.33 12.19 -16.40
CA SER A 157 -7.65 12.63 -16.92
C SER A 157 -8.53 11.46 -17.42
N ALA A 158 -7.96 10.57 -18.23
CA ALA A 158 -8.68 9.44 -18.79
C ALA A 158 -8.89 8.32 -17.75
N ALA A 159 -7.93 8.12 -16.84
CA ALA A 159 -8.07 7.18 -15.73
C ALA A 159 -9.14 7.63 -14.72
N PHE A 160 -9.26 8.93 -14.46
CA PHE A 160 -10.27 9.50 -13.56
C PHE A 160 -11.68 9.26 -14.08
N ALA A 161 -11.95 9.54 -15.37
CA ALA A 161 -13.24 9.26 -15.99
C ALA A 161 -13.60 7.76 -15.88
N THR A 162 -12.64 6.88 -16.18
CA THR A 162 -12.82 5.42 -16.04
C THR A 162 -13.13 5.02 -14.60
N THR A 163 -12.41 5.59 -13.63
CA THR A 163 -12.64 5.38 -12.20
C THR A 163 -14.05 5.79 -11.78
N ALA A 164 -14.50 6.97 -12.20
CA ALA A 164 -15.83 7.50 -11.91
C ALA A 164 -16.93 6.63 -12.53
N SER A 165 -16.75 6.16 -13.77
CA SER A 165 -17.69 5.23 -14.41
C SER A 165 -17.83 3.91 -13.64
N PHE A 166 -16.71 3.29 -13.24
CA PHE A 166 -16.76 2.08 -12.41
C PHE A 166 -17.29 2.36 -11.00
N GLY A 167 -17.08 3.56 -10.44
CA GLY A 167 -17.62 3.96 -9.15
C GLY A 167 -19.14 4.11 -9.19
N GLY A 168 -19.67 4.73 -10.25
CA GLY A 168 -21.12 4.81 -10.49
C GLY A 168 -21.73 3.42 -10.71
N LEU A 169 -21.07 2.58 -11.53
CA LEU A 169 -21.50 1.19 -11.74
C LEU A 169 -21.50 0.40 -10.43
N LEU A 170 -20.46 0.55 -9.60
CA LEU A 170 -20.40 -0.08 -8.27
C LEU A 170 -21.56 0.39 -7.39
N GLY A 171 -21.87 1.69 -7.38
CA GLY A 171 -23.04 2.23 -6.69
C GLY A 171 -24.34 1.57 -7.14
N PHE A 172 -24.58 1.48 -8.44
CA PHE A 172 -25.77 0.80 -8.98
C PHE A 172 -25.82 -0.68 -8.61
N CYS A 173 -24.68 -1.39 -8.67
CA CYS A 173 -24.62 -2.78 -8.26
C CYS A 173 -24.92 -2.96 -6.76
N LEU A 174 -24.37 -2.11 -5.88
CA LEU A 174 -24.60 -2.23 -4.45
C LEU A 174 -26.05 -1.91 -4.07
N PHE A 175 -26.60 -0.77 -4.50
CA PHE A 175 -27.99 -0.41 -4.20
C PHE A 175 -29.01 -1.30 -4.91
N GLY A 176 -28.69 -1.79 -6.11
CA GLY A 176 -29.57 -2.65 -6.89
C GLY A 176 -29.57 -4.11 -6.46
N LEU A 177 -28.40 -4.67 -6.12
CA LEU A 177 -28.25 -6.11 -5.82
C LEU A 177 -28.31 -6.43 -4.33
N TYR A 178 -27.95 -5.47 -3.46
CA TYR A 178 -27.89 -5.63 -2.00
C TYR A 178 -28.65 -4.50 -1.28
N PRO A 179 -29.96 -4.32 -1.56
CA PRO A 179 -30.76 -3.22 -1.02
C PRO A 179 -30.86 -3.21 0.52
N GLU A 180 -30.98 -4.36 1.18
CA GLU A 180 -31.03 -4.44 2.65
C GLU A 180 -29.70 -3.98 3.28
N PHE A 181 -28.58 -4.53 2.80
CA PHE A 181 -27.25 -4.11 3.21
C PHE A 181 -27.03 -2.60 2.98
N MET A 182 -27.40 -2.08 1.82
CA MET A 182 -27.26 -0.65 1.55
C MET A 182 -28.21 0.20 2.40
N GLY A 183 -29.40 -0.30 2.74
CA GLY A 183 -30.29 0.32 3.71
C GLY A 183 -29.61 0.48 5.08
N HIS A 184 -28.99 -0.58 5.59
CA HIS A 184 -28.19 -0.52 6.82
C HIS A 184 -27.04 0.49 6.72
N MET A 185 -26.24 0.42 5.65
CA MET A 185 -25.11 1.32 5.46
C MET A 185 -25.54 2.79 5.35
N THR A 186 -26.66 3.09 4.68
CA THR A 186 -27.21 4.44 4.58
C THR A 186 -27.74 4.94 5.92
N ASN A 187 -28.41 4.09 6.70
CA ASN A 187 -28.89 4.45 8.04
C ASN A 187 -27.73 4.85 8.98
N VAL A 188 -26.59 4.17 8.88
CA VAL A 188 -25.40 4.47 9.67
C VAL A 188 -24.64 5.68 9.14
N PHE A 189 -24.44 5.79 7.81
CA PHE A 189 -23.46 6.69 7.21
C PHE A 189 -24.02 7.84 6.39
N SER A 190 -25.34 8.07 6.36
CA SER A 190 -25.96 9.11 5.53
C SER A 190 -25.27 10.48 5.60
N PRO A 191 -24.82 11.02 6.75
CA PRO A 191 -24.15 12.32 6.78
C PRO A 191 -22.81 12.30 6.02
N THR A 192 -22.07 11.20 6.15
CA THR A 192 -20.77 11.03 5.48
C THR A 192 -20.92 10.83 3.97
N MET A 193 -22.04 10.30 3.49
CA MET A 193 -22.28 10.12 2.05
C MET A 193 -22.43 11.47 1.32
N TYR A 194 -23.00 12.49 1.96
CA TYR A 194 -23.05 13.84 1.38
C TYR A 194 -21.67 14.50 1.34
N VAL A 195 -20.87 14.33 2.39
CA VAL A 195 -19.47 14.78 2.41
C VAL A 195 -18.68 14.09 1.31
N TYR A 196 -18.87 12.79 1.10
CA TYR A 196 -18.27 12.04 0.02
C TYR A 196 -18.60 12.66 -1.35
N ALA A 197 -19.88 12.95 -1.61
CA ALA A 197 -20.30 13.57 -2.86
C ALA A 197 -19.62 14.94 -3.09
N LEU A 198 -19.57 15.80 -2.07
CA LEU A 198 -18.92 17.10 -2.16
C LEU A 198 -17.40 16.99 -2.41
N MET A 199 -16.74 16.07 -1.70
CA MET A 199 -15.30 15.83 -1.89
C MET A 199 -14.99 15.27 -3.28
N PHE A 200 -15.89 14.45 -3.85
CA PHE A 200 -15.77 13.95 -5.22
C PHE A 200 -15.84 15.07 -6.26
N PHE A 201 -16.77 16.02 -6.10
CA PHE A 201 -16.79 17.21 -6.96
C PHE A 201 -15.55 18.10 -6.77
N GLY A 202 -15.06 18.23 -5.53
CA GLY A 202 -13.79 18.92 -5.24
C GLY A 202 -12.59 18.27 -5.93
N GLU A 203 -12.49 16.94 -5.87
CA GLU A 203 -11.45 16.17 -6.56
C GLU A 203 -11.53 16.37 -8.07
N ALA A 204 -12.72 16.24 -8.67
CA ALA A 204 -12.93 16.43 -10.10
C ALA A 204 -12.55 17.85 -10.55
N PHE A 205 -13.02 18.88 -9.83
CA PHE A 205 -12.71 20.27 -10.14
C PHE A 205 -11.21 20.56 -10.08
N THR A 206 -10.55 20.09 -9.01
CA THR A 206 -9.12 20.30 -8.83
C THR A 206 -8.28 19.50 -9.84
N LEU A 207 -8.71 18.29 -10.22
CA LEU A 207 -8.05 17.50 -11.26
C LEU A 207 -8.12 18.16 -12.63
N TYR A 208 -9.32 18.54 -13.08
CA TYR A 208 -9.48 19.18 -14.39
C TYR A 208 -8.89 20.57 -14.40
N GLY A 209 -9.01 21.32 -13.30
CA GLY A 209 -8.32 22.58 -13.09
C GLY A 209 -6.81 22.40 -13.23
N TYR A 210 -6.23 21.44 -12.52
CA TYR A 210 -4.79 21.14 -12.59
C TYR A 210 -4.34 20.72 -13.99
N TYR A 211 -5.11 19.89 -14.69
CA TYR A 211 -4.73 19.44 -16.03
C TYR A 211 -4.85 20.54 -17.10
N TYR A 212 -6.01 21.19 -17.23
CA TYR A 212 -6.27 22.13 -18.33
C TYR A 212 -5.61 23.50 -18.13
N SER A 213 -5.27 23.87 -16.90
CA SER A 213 -4.62 25.16 -16.62
C SER A 213 -3.10 25.12 -16.80
N TRP A 214 -2.51 23.99 -17.24
CA TRP A 214 -1.06 23.80 -17.33
C TRP A 214 -0.36 24.87 -18.17
N GLU A 215 -0.93 25.29 -19.30
CA GLU A 215 -0.38 26.34 -20.17
C GLU A 215 -0.81 27.75 -19.73
N ILE A 216 -2.04 27.89 -19.22
CA ILE A 216 -2.64 29.17 -18.80
C ILE A 216 -1.91 29.75 -17.57
N LEU A 217 -1.50 28.88 -16.66
CA LEU A 217 -0.82 29.24 -15.41
C LEU A 217 0.71 29.21 -15.53
N LYS A 218 1.27 29.29 -16.75
CA LYS A 218 2.70 29.53 -16.97
C LYS A 218 3.09 31.01 -16.86
N GLY A 219 4.39 31.25 -16.79
CA GLY A 219 4.99 32.59 -16.87
C GLY A 219 5.38 33.17 -15.52
N THR A 220 4.42 33.45 -14.63
CA THR A 220 4.72 34.07 -13.33
C THR A 220 4.79 33.04 -12.20
N ALA A 221 5.62 33.32 -11.19
CA ALA A 221 5.79 32.44 -10.04
C ALA A 221 4.48 32.25 -9.25
N ALA A 222 3.66 33.31 -9.13
CA ALA A 222 2.36 33.24 -8.46
C ALA A 222 1.40 32.28 -9.19
N LYS A 223 1.31 32.35 -10.52
CA LYS A 223 0.47 31.45 -11.32
C LYS A 223 0.92 29.99 -11.19
N LYS A 224 2.23 29.73 -11.24
CA LYS A 224 2.77 28.38 -11.08
C LYS A 224 2.53 27.82 -9.67
N TRP A 225 2.63 28.65 -8.63
CA TRP A 225 2.26 28.24 -7.28
C TRP A 225 0.76 27.95 -7.12
N PHE A 226 -0.10 28.71 -7.81
CA PHE A 226 -1.53 28.41 -7.86
C PHE A 226 -1.81 27.08 -8.58
N HIS A 227 -1.12 26.80 -9.68
CA HIS A 227 -1.19 25.51 -10.35
C HIS A 227 -0.78 24.34 -9.44
N ILE A 228 0.36 24.48 -8.74
CA ILE A 228 0.80 23.49 -7.73
C ILE A 228 -0.24 23.35 -6.61
N PHE A 229 -0.88 24.44 -6.17
CA PHE A 229 -1.94 24.41 -5.17
C PHE A 229 -3.14 23.56 -5.64
N LEU A 230 -3.56 23.66 -6.90
CA LEU A 230 -4.61 22.79 -7.46
C LEU A 230 -4.23 21.31 -7.35
N GLY A 231 -2.98 20.96 -7.67
CA GLY A 231 -2.47 19.61 -7.49
C GLY A 231 -2.42 19.16 -6.02
N ILE A 232 -2.09 20.04 -5.08
CA ILE A 232 -2.13 19.73 -3.64
C ILE A 232 -3.57 19.48 -3.18
N MET A 233 -4.53 20.32 -3.61
CA MET A 233 -5.95 20.13 -3.30
C MET A 233 -6.51 18.84 -3.89
N LEU A 234 -6.11 18.47 -5.10
CA LEU A 234 -6.43 17.17 -5.71
C LEU A 234 -6.01 16.01 -4.78
N ASN A 235 -4.77 16.04 -4.30
CA ASN A 235 -4.29 15.02 -3.38
C ASN A 235 -5.04 15.00 -2.04
N LEU A 236 -5.42 16.18 -1.52
CA LEU A 236 -6.19 16.31 -0.30
C LEU A 236 -7.59 15.70 -0.44
N PHE A 237 -8.32 16.06 -1.52
CA PHE A 237 -9.64 15.51 -1.80
C PHE A 237 -9.60 14.01 -2.04
N GLY A 238 -8.69 13.53 -2.90
CA GLY A 238 -8.55 12.09 -3.17
C GLY A 238 -8.21 11.29 -1.91
N THR A 239 -7.29 11.79 -1.07
CA THR A 239 -6.93 11.12 0.20
C THR A 239 -8.11 11.12 1.15
N GLY A 240 -8.85 12.22 1.25
CA GLY A 240 -10.03 12.29 2.09
C GLY A 240 -11.17 11.38 1.63
N LEU A 241 -11.40 11.25 0.32
CA LEU A 241 -12.35 10.27 -0.25
C LEU A 241 -11.95 8.84 0.09
N MET A 242 -10.66 8.52 0.00
CA MET A 242 -10.14 7.22 0.43
C MET A 242 -10.40 6.98 1.91
N PHE A 243 -10.13 7.97 2.77
CA PHE A 243 -10.34 7.85 4.21
C PHE A 243 -11.82 7.64 4.54
N LEU A 244 -12.70 8.38 3.88
CA LEU A 244 -14.14 8.28 4.09
C LEU A 244 -14.68 6.91 3.65
N THR A 245 -14.34 6.46 2.45
CA THR A 245 -14.77 5.14 1.95
C THR A 245 -14.14 3.99 2.72
N ASN A 246 -12.91 4.15 3.22
CA ASN A 246 -12.31 3.18 4.14
C ASN A 246 -13.08 3.06 5.44
N SER A 247 -13.69 4.13 5.94
CA SER A 247 -14.51 4.05 7.15
C SER A 247 -15.68 3.09 6.96
N TRP A 248 -16.35 3.16 5.83
CA TRP A 248 -17.46 2.25 5.47
C TRP A 248 -16.96 0.81 5.31
N ALA A 249 -15.86 0.61 4.57
CA ALA A 249 -15.31 -0.72 4.31
C ALA A 249 -14.75 -1.40 5.57
N THR A 250 -14.19 -0.63 6.49
CA THR A 250 -13.64 -1.15 7.76
C THR A 250 -14.72 -1.37 8.81
N TYR A 251 -15.77 -0.54 8.82
CA TYR A 251 -16.96 -0.76 9.64
C TYR A 251 -17.59 -2.12 9.36
N MET A 252 -17.64 -2.55 8.09
CA MET A 252 -18.12 -3.88 7.73
C MET A 252 -17.35 -5.00 8.46
N MET A 253 -16.05 -4.81 8.75
CA MET A 253 -15.20 -5.81 9.40
C MET A 253 -15.17 -5.67 10.92
N SER A 254 -15.17 -4.46 11.44
CA SER A 254 -15.13 -4.17 12.87
C SER A 254 -16.18 -3.11 13.19
N PRO A 255 -17.48 -3.48 13.20
CA PRO A 255 -18.53 -2.51 13.45
C PRO A 255 -18.41 -1.95 14.86
N ALA A 256 -18.56 -0.64 14.98
CA ALA A 256 -18.50 0.10 16.23
C ALA A 256 -19.50 1.26 16.20
N GLY A 257 -19.86 1.79 17.36
CA GLY A 257 -20.82 2.90 17.47
C GLY A 257 -22.27 2.51 17.16
N ILE A 258 -22.61 1.22 17.20
CA ILE A 258 -23.98 0.70 17.02
C ILE A 258 -24.38 -0.19 18.19
N VAL A 259 -25.69 -0.39 18.36
CA VAL A 259 -26.23 -1.46 19.20
C VAL A 259 -26.11 -2.79 18.44
N PRO A 260 -25.36 -3.80 18.92
CA PRO A 260 -25.13 -5.04 18.19
C PRO A 260 -26.40 -5.77 17.76
N GLU A 261 -27.41 -5.80 18.63
CA GLU A 261 -28.64 -6.58 18.43
C GLU A 261 -29.60 -5.96 17.40
N THR A 262 -29.56 -4.64 17.25
CA THR A 262 -30.52 -3.90 16.41
C THR A 262 -29.86 -3.17 15.23
N GLY A 263 -28.52 -3.15 15.17
CA GLY A 263 -27.76 -2.36 14.20
C GLY A 263 -27.92 -0.84 14.34
N ARG A 264 -28.69 -0.36 15.34
CA ARG A 264 -29.03 1.05 15.50
C ARG A 264 -27.80 1.89 15.84
N LEU A 265 -27.63 3.00 15.13
CA LEU A 265 -26.55 3.96 15.37
C LEU A 265 -26.65 4.61 16.76
N VAL A 266 -25.54 4.58 17.49
CA VAL A 266 -25.33 5.25 18.78
C VAL A 266 -24.27 6.34 18.66
N SER A 267 -23.21 6.11 17.88
CA SER A 267 -22.13 7.08 17.66
C SER A 267 -21.57 6.96 16.24
N LEU A 268 -21.82 8.00 15.42
CA LEU A 268 -21.22 8.11 14.08
C LEU A 268 -19.69 8.18 14.15
N TYR A 269 -19.15 8.86 15.17
CA TYR A 269 -17.71 8.95 15.36
C TYR A 269 -17.07 7.57 15.51
N HIS A 270 -17.64 6.70 16.36
CA HIS A 270 -17.11 5.35 16.53
C HIS A 270 -17.36 4.44 15.33
N ALA A 271 -18.44 4.64 14.56
CA ALA A 271 -18.65 3.93 13.31
C ALA A 271 -17.58 4.29 12.26
N VAL A 272 -17.24 5.58 12.16
CA VAL A 272 -16.21 6.09 11.25
C VAL A 272 -14.80 5.72 11.72
N TYR A 273 -14.45 6.06 12.95
CA TYR A 273 -13.17 5.79 13.61
C TYR A 273 -13.18 4.42 14.30
N ASN A 274 -13.52 3.39 13.54
CA ASN A 274 -13.50 2.02 14.04
C ASN A 274 -12.04 1.49 14.12
N PRO A 275 -11.78 0.38 14.84
CA PRO A 275 -10.42 -0.11 15.11
C PRO A 275 -9.53 -0.31 13.87
N LEU A 276 -10.12 -0.64 12.72
CA LEU A 276 -9.40 -0.94 11.49
C LEU A 276 -9.22 0.28 10.57
N TRP A 277 -9.91 1.39 10.84
CA TRP A 277 -9.94 2.55 9.95
C TRP A 277 -8.56 3.15 9.65
N MET A 278 -7.83 3.56 10.70
CA MET A 278 -6.51 4.17 10.54
C MET A 278 -5.45 3.20 9.98
N PRO A 279 -5.34 1.95 10.47
CA PRO A 279 -4.44 0.96 9.89
C PRO A 279 -4.67 0.74 8.39
N VAL A 280 -5.94 0.63 7.95
CA VAL A 280 -6.26 0.48 6.52
C VAL A 280 -5.91 1.74 5.74
N ASN A 281 -6.18 2.93 6.28
CA ASN A 281 -5.83 4.19 5.62
C ASN A 281 -4.33 4.30 5.32
N ILE A 282 -3.49 4.03 6.32
CA ILE A 282 -2.03 4.09 6.16
C ILE A 282 -1.55 3.01 5.19
N HIS A 283 -2.07 1.78 5.30
CA HIS A 283 -1.73 0.71 4.37
C HIS A 283 -2.09 1.07 2.93
N ARG A 284 -3.33 1.51 2.67
CA ARG A 284 -3.81 1.84 1.33
C ARG A 284 -3.09 3.05 0.75
N LEU A 285 -2.79 4.08 1.54
CA LEU A 285 -2.03 5.24 1.05
C LEU A 285 -0.67 4.80 0.49
N ILE A 286 0.08 4.01 1.27
CA ILE A 286 1.39 3.50 0.87
C ILE A 286 1.26 2.53 -0.32
N ALA A 287 0.28 1.63 -0.28
CA ALA A 287 0.03 0.67 -1.35
C ALA A 287 -0.32 1.35 -2.67
N ASN A 288 -1.14 2.41 -2.66
CA ASN A 288 -1.54 3.15 -3.84
C ASN A 288 -0.35 3.90 -4.47
N VAL A 289 0.57 4.45 -3.67
CA VAL A 289 1.82 5.04 -4.18
C VAL A 289 2.72 3.97 -4.82
N CYS A 290 2.83 2.81 -4.18
CA CYS A 290 3.58 1.66 -4.70
C CYS A 290 3.01 1.21 -6.06
N PHE A 291 1.69 1.03 -6.12
CA PHE A 291 0.94 0.67 -7.31
C PHE A 291 1.13 1.68 -8.44
N GLY A 292 0.89 2.97 -8.18
CA GLY A 292 1.06 4.03 -9.17
C GLY A 292 2.48 4.09 -9.73
N GLY A 293 3.50 3.92 -8.87
CA GLY A 293 4.90 3.89 -9.29
C GLY A 293 5.23 2.75 -10.26
N PHE A 294 4.75 1.53 -9.98
CA PHE A 294 4.97 0.38 -10.86
C PHE A 294 4.14 0.43 -12.14
N VAL A 295 2.90 0.94 -12.10
CA VAL A 295 2.08 1.16 -13.31
C VAL A 295 2.75 2.20 -14.22
N VAL A 296 3.25 3.31 -13.67
CA VAL A 296 4.05 4.29 -14.42
C VAL A 296 5.33 3.67 -14.98
N GLY A 297 6.01 2.83 -14.19
CA GLY A 297 7.18 2.09 -14.64
C GLY A 297 6.87 1.23 -15.87
N ALA A 298 5.76 0.48 -15.86
CA ALA A 298 5.34 -0.32 -16.99
C ALA A 298 4.91 0.52 -18.22
N TYR A 299 4.22 1.64 -18.01
CA TYR A 299 3.92 2.59 -19.09
C TYR A 299 5.20 3.06 -19.77
N ALA A 300 6.19 3.49 -18.98
CA ALA A 300 7.49 3.91 -19.48
C ALA A 300 8.22 2.77 -20.19
N ALA A 301 8.11 1.54 -19.69
CA ALA A 301 8.72 0.36 -20.31
C ALA A 301 8.17 0.06 -21.71
N VAL A 302 6.83 0.06 -21.86
CA VAL A 302 6.18 -0.13 -23.16
C VAL A 302 6.58 0.97 -24.14
N LYS A 303 6.61 2.22 -23.68
CA LYS A 303 7.01 3.37 -24.48
C LYS A 303 8.50 3.34 -24.86
N PHE A 304 9.37 2.92 -23.95
CA PHE A 304 10.80 2.72 -24.23
C PHE A 304 11.01 1.68 -25.34
N LEU A 305 10.29 0.55 -25.29
CA LEU A 305 10.38 -0.51 -26.29
C LEU A 305 9.84 -0.07 -27.66
N GLY A 306 8.83 0.80 -27.68
CA GLY A 306 8.27 1.38 -28.90
C GLY A 306 8.94 2.66 -29.40
N ALA A 307 9.95 3.18 -28.68
CA ALA A 307 10.56 4.48 -28.96
C ALA A 307 11.34 4.47 -30.28
N LYS A 308 11.04 5.43 -31.16
CA LYS A 308 11.65 5.52 -32.50
C LYS A 308 12.91 6.38 -32.52
N SER A 309 13.05 7.30 -31.57
CA SER A 309 14.23 8.15 -31.43
C SER A 309 15.01 7.86 -30.15
N ASP A 310 16.30 8.18 -30.16
CA ASP A 310 17.16 8.05 -28.98
C ASP A 310 16.73 8.98 -27.84
N GLU A 311 16.19 10.15 -28.16
CA GLU A 311 15.66 11.11 -27.18
C GLU A 311 14.41 10.56 -26.48
N GLU A 312 13.46 10.03 -27.25
CA GLU A 312 12.25 9.41 -26.71
C GLU A 312 12.62 8.22 -25.80
N ARG A 313 13.57 7.40 -26.25
CA ARG A 313 14.08 6.27 -25.47
C ARG A 313 14.74 6.73 -24.18
N ALA A 314 15.52 7.82 -24.21
CA ALA A 314 16.15 8.39 -23.02
C ALA A 314 15.13 8.99 -22.03
N HIS A 315 14.06 9.62 -22.52
CA HIS A 315 12.97 10.14 -21.69
C HIS A 315 12.25 9.01 -20.95
N TYR A 316 11.81 7.98 -21.67
CA TYR A 316 11.11 6.85 -21.07
C TYR A 316 12.01 5.98 -20.19
N ASP A 317 13.31 5.93 -20.47
CA ASP A 317 14.27 5.29 -19.57
C ASP A 317 14.31 5.98 -18.20
N TRP A 318 14.32 7.31 -18.21
CA TRP A 318 14.29 8.11 -17.00
C TRP A 318 12.95 7.99 -16.28
N MET A 319 11.84 7.99 -17.02
CA MET A 319 10.51 7.78 -16.47
C MET A 319 10.36 6.41 -15.80
N GLY A 320 10.87 5.34 -16.42
CA GLY A 320 10.87 4.01 -15.84
C GLY A 320 11.71 3.93 -14.56
N TYR A 321 12.86 4.63 -14.52
CA TYR A 321 13.63 4.76 -13.29
C TYR A 321 12.88 5.48 -12.17
N VAL A 322 12.21 6.59 -12.48
CA VAL A 322 11.40 7.34 -11.50
C VAL A 322 10.24 6.49 -10.99
N GLY A 323 9.53 5.80 -11.88
CA GLY A 323 8.45 4.87 -11.50
C GLY A 323 8.91 3.76 -10.56
N ASN A 324 10.00 3.07 -10.91
CA ASN A 324 10.57 2.05 -10.02
C ASN A 324 11.07 2.63 -8.69
N PHE A 325 11.67 3.81 -8.70
CA PHE A 325 12.13 4.47 -7.47
C PHE A 325 10.97 4.79 -6.52
N ILE A 326 9.85 5.33 -7.06
CA ILE A 326 8.63 5.60 -6.29
C ILE A 326 8.03 4.28 -5.79
N GLY A 327 7.86 3.30 -6.68
CA GLY A 327 7.28 2.00 -6.39
C GLY A 327 8.00 1.32 -5.23
N VAL A 328 9.33 1.20 -5.31
CA VAL A 328 10.10 0.56 -4.23
C VAL A 328 10.20 1.43 -2.98
N GLY A 329 10.27 2.75 -3.13
CA GLY A 329 10.26 3.67 -1.99
C GLY A 329 9.02 3.49 -1.12
N ALA A 330 7.87 3.22 -1.74
CA ALA A 330 6.63 2.87 -1.04
C ALA A 330 6.55 1.39 -0.65
N LEU A 331 7.14 0.48 -1.43
CA LEU A 331 7.18 -0.96 -1.11
C LEU A 331 7.97 -1.25 0.18
N ILE A 332 9.06 -0.54 0.45
CA ILE A 332 9.89 -0.75 1.64
C ILE A 332 9.10 -0.62 2.96
N PRO A 333 8.31 0.44 3.21
CA PRO A 333 7.50 0.55 4.42
C PRO A 333 6.18 -0.24 4.37
N LEU A 334 5.73 -0.71 3.20
CA LEU A 334 4.42 -1.34 3.03
C LEU A 334 4.22 -2.63 3.88
N PRO A 335 5.18 -3.58 3.97
CA PRO A 335 5.06 -4.74 4.85
C PRO A 335 4.76 -4.37 6.31
N PHE A 336 5.28 -3.24 6.78
CA PHE A 336 5.06 -2.77 8.15
C PHE A 336 3.63 -2.26 8.35
N ALA A 337 3.13 -1.46 7.41
CA ALA A 337 1.73 -1.03 7.43
C ALA A 337 0.77 -2.22 7.31
N GLY A 338 1.12 -3.24 6.51
CA GLY A 338 0.39 -4.50 6.42
C GLY A 338 0.40 -5.30 7.72
N TYR A 339 1.54 -5.39 8.39
CA TYR A 339 1.63 -6.06 9.69
C TYR A 339 0.78 -5.35 10.75
N TRP A 340 0.82 -4.01 10.79
CA TRP A 340 -0.01 -3.24 11.69
C TRP A 340 -1.49 -3.51 11.44
N LEU A 341 -1.94 -3.44 10.19
CA LEU A 341 -3.32 -3.79 9.82
C LEU A 341 -3.69 -5.22 10.27
N GLY A 342 -2.85 -6.22 9.95
CA GLY A 342 -3.10 -7.61 10.35
C GLY A 342 -3.22 -7.78 11.86
N ARG A 343 -2.39 -7.09 12.65
CA ARG A 343 -2.47 -7.10 14.12
C ARG A 343 -3.81 -6.57 14.63
N GLU A 344 -4.31 -5.49 14.03
CA GLU A 344 -5.57 -4.88 14.45
C GLU A 344 -6.75 -5.76 14.05
N VAL A 345 -6.69 -6.42 12.90
CA VAL A 345 -7.69 -7.45 12.53
C VAL A 345 -7.74 -8.56 13.59
N TYR A 346 -6.58 -9.08 14.01
CA TYR A 346 -6.51 -10.07 15.09
C TYR A 346 -7.06 -9.58 16.43
N SER A 347 -6.81 -8.30 16.74
CA SER A 347 -7.24 -7.70 18.01
C SER A 347 -8.74 -7.39 18.00
N ALA A 348 -9.30 -7.05 16.84
CA ALA A 348 -10.73 -6.84 16.64
C ALA A 348 -11.51 -8.16 16.59
N SER A 349 -10.97 -9.20 15.96
CA SER A 349 -11.59 -10.54 15.92
C SER A 349 -10.53 -11.64 15.83
N PRO A 350 -10.36 -12.45 16.89
CA PRO A 350 -9.51 -13.64 16.85
C PRO A 350 -9.95 -14.63 15.77
N VAL A 351 -11.25 -14.70 15.48
CA VAL A 351 -11.83 -15.56 14.42
C VAL A 351 -11.31 -15.14 13.06
N MET A 352 -11.42 -13.86 12.71
CA MET A 352 -10.89 -13.36 11.43
C MET A 352 -9.38 -13.54 11.36
N GLY A 353 -8.66 -13.26 12.45
CA GLY A 353 -7.22 -13.48 12.52
C GLY A 353 -6.84 -14.94 12.24
N ASN A 354 -7.53 -15.91 12.86
CA ASN A 354 -7.29 -17.32 12.63
C ASN A 354 -7.59 -17.74 11.19
N ILE A 355 -8.71 -17.27 10.61
CA ILE A 355 -9.05 -17.51 9.19
C ILE A 355 -7.95 -16.97 8.27
N MET A 356 -7.39 -15.80 8.61
CA MET A 356 -6.35 -15.11 7.86
C MET A 356 -5.04 -15.91 7.78
N MET A 357 -4.48 -16.34 8.92
CA MET A 357 -3.11 -16.89 8.95
C MET A 357 -3.03 -18.41 9.09
N GLY A 358 -4.02 -19.05 9.71
CA GLY A 358 -4.02 -20.49 10.01
C GLY A 358 -5.16 -21.27 9.37
N GLY A 359 -6.21 -20.59 8.91
CA GLY A 359 -7.43 -21.18 8.35
C GLY A 359 -7.50 -21.11 6.83
N ALA A 360 -8.70 -20.88 6.30
CA ALA A 360 -9.03 -20.99 4.88
C ALA A 360 -8.19 -20.09 3.94
N PHE A 361 -7.67 -18.95 4.43
CA PHE A 361 -6.85 -18.03 3.64
C PHE A 361 -5.33 -18.16 3.88
N SER A 362 -4.87 -19.11 4.69
CA SER A 362 -3.43 -19.30 4.92
C SER A 362 -2.62 -19.47 3.63
N TRP A 363 -3.14 -20.22 2.66
CA TRP A 363 -2.52 -20.41 1.35
C TRP A 363 -2.55 -19.15 0.48
N THR A 364 -3.60 -18.34 0.56
CA THR A 364 -3.65 -17.06 -0.18
C THR A 364 -2.63 -16.07 0.39
N PHE A 365 -2.36 -16.11 1.70
CA PHE A 365 -1.25 -15.37 2.32
C PHE A 365 0.14 -15.86 1.87
N ILE A 366 0.31 -17.15 1.60
CA ILE A 366 1.55 -17.65 0.99
C ILE A 366 1.70 -17.10 -0.43
N ILE A 367 0.64 -17.11 -1.23
CA ILE A 367 0.65 -16.49 -2.58
C ILE A 367 0.97 -15.00 -2.48
N GLN A 368 0.41 -14.30 -1.50
CA GLN A 368 0.75 -12.90 -1.24
C GLN A 368 2.26 -12.72 -0.97
N ALA A 369 2.87 -13.58 -0.14
CA ALA A 369 4.30 -13.54 0.13
C ALA A 369 5.15 -13.81 -1.13
N ILE A 370 4.71 -14.74 -2.00
CA ILE A 370 5.33 -14.98 -3.32
C ILE A 370 5.37 -13.68 -4.12
N LEU A 371 4.22 -13.03 -4.26
CA LEU A 371 4.08 -11.81 -5.06
C LEU A 371 4.95 -10.67 -4.49
N ILE A 372 4.95 -10.46 -3.17
CA ILE A 372 5.80 -9.41 -2.57
C ILE A 372 7.29 -9.71 -2.78
N GLY A 373 7.72 -10.96 -2.62
CA GLY A 373 9.10 -11.35 -2.90
C GLY A 373 9.49 -11.14 -4.37
N MET A 374 8.59 -11.43 -5.31
CA MET A 374 8.78 -11.12 -6.73
C MET A 374 8.96 -9.62 -6.98
N LEU A 375 8.22 -8.75 -6.28
CA LEU A 375 8.39 -7.30 -6.38
C LEU A 375 9.79 -6.85 -5.93
N PHE A 376 10.27 -7.36 -4.79
CA PHE A 376 11.62 -7.05 -4.32
C PHE A 376 12.69 -7.56 -5.29
N ILE A 377 12.57 -8.79 -5.77
CA ILE A 377 13.53 -9.37 -6.74
C ILE A 377 13.53 -8.56 -8.04
N GLY A 378 12.36 -8.34 -8.64
CA GLY A 378 12.22 -7.64 -9.91
C GLY A 378 12.74 -6.20 -9.85
N ALA A 379 12.48 -5.51 -8.75
CA ALA A 379 12.92 -4.12 -8.59
C ALA A 379 14.43 -3.99 -8.36
N ASN A 380 15.02 -4.90 -7.59
CA ASN A 380 16.48 -4.97 -7.45
C ASN A 380 17.15 -5.33 -8.78
N TYR A 381 16.59 -6.30 -9.50
CA TYR A 381 17.09 -6.70 -10.82
C TYR A 381 17.07 -5.52 -11.81
N TYR A 382 15.98 -4.76 -11.86
CA TYR A 382 15.90 -3.53 -12.66
C TYR A 382 16.99 -2.51 -12.28
N LEU A 383 17.21 -2.27 -10.97
CA LEU A 383 18.25 -1.35 -10.51
C LEU A 383 19.65 -1.80 -10.92
N TRP A 384 19.96 -3.10 -10.77
CA TRP A 384 21.28 -3.63 -11.12
C TRP A 384 21.55 -3.58 -12.62
N LEU A 385 20.56 -3.88 -13.46
CA LEU A 385 20.65 -3.64 -14.91
C LEU A 385 20.88 -2.15 -15.21
N GLY A 386 20.19 -1.28 -14.48
CA GLY A 386 20.35 0.17 -14.53
C GLY A 386 21.71 0.69 -14.12
N MET A 387 22.59 -0.12 -13.52
CA MET A 387 23.96 0.29 -13.26
C MET A 387 24.81 0.28 -14.53
N GLY A 388 24.48 -0.55 -15.54
CA GLY A 388 25.20 -0.59 -16.81
C GLY A 388 25.20 0.73 -17.60
N ARG A 389 24.23 1.62 -17.35
CA ARG A 389 24.18 2.98 -17.95
C ARG A 389 24.91 4.06 -17.15
N ILE A 390 25.50 3.71 -16.01
CA ILE A 390 26.13 4.64 -15.08
C ILE A 390 27.64 4.42 -15.09
N LYS A 391 28.39 5.36 -15.66
CA LYS A 391 29.87 5.31 -15.66
C LYS A 391 30.40 5.39 -14.23
N GLY A 392 31.29 4.47 -13.85
CA GLY A 392 31.87 4.36 -12.51
C GLY A 392 31.12 3.43 -11.57
N SER A 393 30.00 2.86 -12.00
CA SER A 393 29.19 1.92 -11.21
C SER A 393 29.81 0.51 -11.14
N GLU A 394 30.76 0.22 -12.02
CA GLU A 394 31.44 -1.08 -12.17
C GLU A 394 32.07 -1.53 -10.84
N ARG A 395 32.51 -0.57 -10.02
CA ARG A 395 33.07 -0.76 -8.67
C ARG A 395 32.12 -1.46 -7.69
N TYR A 396 30.80 -1.39 -7.94
CA TYR A 396 29.77 -1.94 -7.08
C TYR A 396 29.17 -3.26 -7.60
N THR A 397 29.48 -3.68 -8.83
CA THR A 397 28.89 -4.89 -9.44
C THR A 397 29.21 -6.17 -8.67
N ARG A 398 30.38 -6.20 -8.00
CA ARG A 398 30.78 -7.32 -7.13
C ARG A 398 29.79 -7.62 -5.99
N PHE A 399 28.97 -6.65 -5.59
CA PHE A 399 27.98 -6.82 -4.53
C PHE A 399 26.73 -7.55 -5.01
N PHE A 400 26.43 -7.54 -6.31
CA PHE A 400 25.19 -8.10 -6.86
C PHE A 400 25.02 -9.57 -6.53
N LYS A 401 26.09 -10.37 -6.65
CA LYS A 401 26.06 -11.82 -6.35
C LYS A 401 25.72 -12.13 -4.88
N TYR A 402 26.11 -11.26 -3.96
CA TYR A 402 25.77 -11.45 -2.54
C TYR A 402 24.34 -10.98 -2.25
N LEU A 403 23.93 -9.86 -2.83
CA LEU A 403 22.57 -9.33 -2.65
C LEU A 403 21.52 -10.26 -3.25
N ILE A 404 21.77 -10.81 -4.45
CA ILE A 404 20.86 -11.78 -5.05
C ILE A 404 20.77 -13.06 -4.23
N PHE A 405 21.89 -13.57 -3.70
CA PHE A 405 21.90 -14.73 -2.82
C PHE A 405 21.09 -14.47 -1.55
N ILE A 406 21.31 -13.33 -0.89
CA ILE A 406 20.58 -12.93 0.32
C ILE A 406 19.07 -12.84 0.03
N ILE A 407 18.67 -12.15 -1.03
CA ILE A 407 17.26 -11.98 -1.38
C ILE A 407 16.63 -13.33 -1.72
N PHE A 408 17.33 -14.18 -2.48
CA PHE A 408 16.81 -15.49 -2.90
C PHE A 408 16.64 -16.44 -1.71
N VAL A 409 17.64 -16.55 -0.83
CA VAL A 409 17.54 -17.38 0.39
C VAL A 409 16.44 -16.86 1.31
N SER A 410 16.37 -15.54 1.49
CA SER A 410 15.31 -14.90 2.28
C SER A 410 13.92 -15.19 1.69
N PHE A 411 13.80 -15.14 0.37
CA PHE A 411 12.58 -15.49 -0.34
C PHE A 411 12.21 -16.95 -0.11
N ALA A 412 13.13 -17.90 -0.29
CA ALA A 412 12.88 -19.32 -0.04
C ALA A 412 12.38 -19.61 1.39
N VAL A 413 12.98 -18.97 2.40
CA VAL A 413 12.48 -19.07 3.79
C VAL A 413 11.09 -18.47 3.92
N TRP A 414 10.85 -17.28 3.35
CA TRP A 414 9.54 -16.62 3.43
C TRP A 414 8.42 -17.45 2.79
N LEU A 415 8.74 -18.18 1.71
CA LEU A 415 7.84 -19.10 1.02
C LEU A 415 7.49 -20.35 1.81
N THR A 416 8.21 -20.66 2.88
CA THR A 416 7.99 -21.91 3.62
C THR A 416 6.61 -21.88 4.28
N PRO A 417 5.69 -22.81 3.94
CA PRO A 417 4.40 -22.91 4.60
C PRO A 417 4.57 -23.41 6.03
N HIS A 418 3.75 -22.91 6.95
CA HIS A 418 3.73 -23.42 8.33
C HIS A 418 2.96 -24.74 8.40
N ASN A 419 1.80 -24.80 7.75
CA ASN A 419 0.93 -25.98 7.68
C ASN A 419 0.99 -26.55 6.27
N LEU A 420 1.45 -27.80 6.15
CA LEU A 420 1.37 -28.56 4.92
C LEU A 420 0.11 -29.44 4.94
N PRO A 421 -0.63 -29.59 3.83
CA PRO A 421 -1.75 -30.52 3.72
C PRO A 421 -1.21 -31.95 3.64
N LEU A 422 -0.70 -32.44 4.78
CA LEU A 422 -0.17 -33.79 4.92
C LEU A 422 -1.34 -34.77 5.11
N SER A 423 -1.28 -35.89 4.39
CA SER A 423 -2.13 -37.07 4.59
C SER A 423 -1.94 -37.67 5.99
N GLY A 424 -2.88 -38.52 6.41
CA GLY A 424 -2.80 -39.21 7.70
C GLY A 424 -1.53 -40.06 7.83
N GLU A 425 -1.14 -40.75 6.76
CA GLU A 425 0.09 -41.55 6.69
C GLU A 425 1.35 -40.68 6.79
N GLU A 426 1.41 -39.56 6.08
CA GLU A 426 2.53 -38.62 6.16
C GLU A 426 2.68 -38.02 7.56
N ARG A 427 1.56 -37.71 8.23
CA ARG A 427 1.59 -37.25 9.63
C ARG A 427 2.09 -38.34 10.57
N ALA A 428 1.67 -39.59 10.36
CA ALA A 428 2.13 -40.74 11.15
C ALA A 428 3.63 -41.01 10.96
N MET A 429 4.15 -40.87 9.73
CA MET A 429 5.58 -41.02 9.44
C MET A 429 6.44 -39.90 10.04
N ILE A 430 5.93 -38.66 10.07
CA ILE A 430 6.66 -37.52 10.64
C ILE A 430 6.71 -37.59 12.17
N GLY A 431 5.69 -38.18 12.82
CA GLY A 431 5.63 -38.34 14.28
C GLY A 431 5.47 -37.02 15.06
N GLU A 432 5.38 -35.89 14.37
CA GLU A 432 5.11 -34.55 14.92
C GLU A 432 4.01 -33.85 14.13
N GLN A 433 3.34 -32.88 14.76
CA GLN A 433 2.27 -32.08 14.15
C GLN A 433 2.73 -31.27 12.91
N TYR A 434 4.02 -30.94 12.83
CA TYR A 434 4.60 -30.10 11.77
C TYR A 434 5.82 -30.75 11.13
N HIS A 435 6.01 -30.52 9.84
CA HIS A 435 7.20 -30.99 9.11
C HIS A 435 8.49 -30.36 9.68
N PRO A 436 9.61 -31.10 9.81
CA PRO A 436 10.82 -30.66 10.50
C PRO A 436 11.40 -29.33 10.01
N PHE A 437 11.29 -29.03 8.72
CA PHE A 437 11.72 -27.74 8.17
C PHE A 437 10.68 -26.63 8.37
N SER A 438 9.40 -26.91 8.14
CA SER A 438 8.29 -25.96 8.25
C SER A 438 8.05 -25.47 9.68
N LYS A 439 8.36 -26.33 10.66
CA LYS A 439 8.33 -26.01 12.10
C LYS A 439 9.22 -24.80 12.45
N TYR A 440 10.37 -24.65 11.77
CA TYR A 440 11.30 -23.55 12.03
C TYR A 440 11.19 -22.43 10.99
N PHE A 441 11.08 -22.73 9.70
CA PHE A 441 11.10 -21.68 8.68
C PHE A 441 9.71 -21.13 8.34
N GLY A 442 8.64 -21.88 8.63
CA GLY A 442 7.26 -21.48 8.32
C GLY A 442 6.62 -20.52 9.33
N VAL A 443 7.25 -20.30 10.49
CA VAL A 443 6.70 -19.44 11.56
C VAL A 443 6.89 -17.94 11.29
N MET A 444 6.09 -17.13 11.97
CA MET A 444 6.13 -15.66 11.83
C MET A 444 7.48 -15.03 12.18
N ALA A 445 8.20 -15.55 13.19
CA ALA A 445 9.51 -15.03 13.56
C ALA A 445 10.53 -15.15 12.41
N ALA A 446 10.57 -16.30 11.73
CA ALA A 446 11.44 -16.54 10.58
C ALA A 446 11.04 -15.62 9.40
N LYS A 447 9.75 -15.55 9.08
CA LYS A 447 9.21 -14.69 8.01
C LYS A 447 9.55 -13.21 8.25
N ASN A 448 9.34 -12.71 9.46
CA ASN A 448 9.69 -11.32 9.81
C ASN A 448 11.19 -11.04 9.67
N ALA A 449 12.05 -11.98 10.11
CA ALA A 449 13.49 -11.82 10.00
C ALA A 449 13.96 -11.70 8.54
N VAL A 450 13.49 -12.59 7.67
CA VAL A 450 13.91 -12.61 6.26
C VAL A 450 13.31 -11.45 5.45
N VAL A 451 12.10 -11.00 5.77
CA VAL A 451 11.52 -9.78 5.18
C VAL A 451 12.38 -8.55 5.51
N ASN A 452 12.78 -8.41 6.78
CA ASN A 452 13.66 -7.32 7.19
C ASN A 452 15.02 -7.40 6.49
N LEU A 453 15.56 -8.60 6.29
CA LEU A 453 16.80 -8.80 5.54
C LEU A 453 16.66 -8.41 4.06
N ILE A 454 15.54 -8.77 3.40
CA ILE A 454 15.22 -8.34 2.03
C ILE A 454 15.15 -6.81 1.94
N ILE A 455 14.51 -6.15 2.91
CA ILE A 455 14.40 -4.70 2.98
C ILE A 455 15.79 -4.05 3.10
N LEU A 456 16.63 -4.55 4.02
CA LEU A 456 18.01 -4.05 4.20
C LEU A 456 18.85 -4.25 2.93
N ALA A 457 18.77 -5.43 2.29
CA ALA A 457 19.47 -5.73 1.04
C ALA A 457 19.01 -4.83 -0.11
N THR A 458 17.69 -4.64 -0.24
CA THR A 458 17.09 -3.77 -1.26
C THR A 458 17.52 -2.31 -1.06
N PHE A 459 17.45 -1.83 0.17
CA PHE A 459 17.88 -0.47 0.48
C PHE A 459 19.38 -0.27 0.24
N PHE A 460 20.20 -1.29 0.53
CA PHE A 460 21.62 -1.26 0.17
C PHE A 460 21.83 -1.18 -1.35
N SER A 461 21.05 -1.91 -2.16
CA SER A 461 21.05 -1.77 -3.63
C SER A 461 20.77 -0.32 -4.07
N PHE A 462 19.84 0.38 -3.41
CA PHE A 462 19.57 1.80 -3.70
C PHE A 462 20.76 2.70 -3.36
N LEU A 463 21.42 2.47 -2.22
CA LEU A 463 22.59 3.27 -1.83
C LEU A 463 23.72 3.10 -2.84
N ILE A 464 24.04 1.88 -3.26
CA ILE A 464 25.10 1.65 -4.26
C ILE A 464 24.72 2.21 -5.64
N TYR A 465 23.45 2.12 -6.03
CA TYR A 465 22.96 2.71 -7.27
C TYR A 465 23.14 4.24 -7.25
N ARG A 466 22.74 4.90 -6.16
CA ARG A 466 22.87 6.36 -5.99
C ARG A 466 24.32 6.83 -5.96
N ARG A 467 25.24 5.96 -5.49
CA ARG A 467 26.69 6.19 -5.49
C ARG A 467 27.33 5.89 -6.84
N GLY A 468 26.64 5.24 -7.79
CA GLY A 468 27.25 4.67 -8.99
C GLY A 468 28.13 5.66 -9.76
N ASN A 469 27.66 6.90 -9.96
CA ASN A 469 28.40 7.95 -10.64
C ASN A 469 29.20 8.89 -9.71
N LYS A 470 29.22 8.62 -8.40
CA LYS A 470 29.89 9.45 -7.41
C LYS A 470 31.33 8.96 -7.16
N GLY A 471 32.25 9.92 -7.08
CA GLY A 471 33.67 9.71 -6.86
C GLY A 471 34.00 9.64 -5.38
N GLU A 472 35.07 10.34 -4.99
CA GLU A 472 35.49 10.42 -3.60
C GLU A 472 34.47 11.17 -2.73
N MET A 473 34.43 10.80 -1.45
CA MET A 473 33.55 11.42 -0.48
C MET A 473 34.07 12.83 -0.16
N CYS A 474 33.13 13.74 0.08
CA CYS A 474 33.47 15.04 0.64
C CYS A 474 33.59 14.95 2.16
N SER A 475 34.46 15.76 2.75
CA SER A 475 34.46 15.94 4.21
C SER A 475 33.09 16.46 4.66
N PHE A 476 32.60 15.97 5.79
CA PHE A 476 31.33 16.41 6.36
C PHE A 476 31.36 17.89 6.75
N SER A 477 32.53 18.42 7.12
CA SER A 477 32.73 19.86 7.40
C SER A 477 32.30 20.74 6.20
N GLU A 478 32.45 20.24 4.97
CA GLU A 478 32.08 20.96 3.75
C GLU A 478 30.58 21.03 3.51
N GLN A 479 29.77 20.23 4.21
CA GLN A 479 28.31 20.21 4.05
C GLN A 479 27.62 21.43 4.70
N GLY A 480 28.33 22.16 5.58
CA GLY A 480 27.84 23.36 6.25
C GLY A 480 26.61 23.11 7.13
N LYS A 481 25.82 24.16 7.37
CA LYS A 481 24.63 24.10 8.25
C LYS A 481 23.59 23.07 7.79
N ALA A 482 23.44 22.89 6.48
CA ALA A 482 22.50 21.93 5.90
C ALA A 482 22.81 20.48 6.31
N GLY A 483 24.09 20.08 6.30
CA GLY A 483 24.52 18.75 6.74
C GLY A 483 24.26 18.54 8.23
N LYS A 484 24.64 19.51 9.06
CA LYS A 484 24.39 19.45 10.51
C LYS A 484 22.91 19.30 10.83
N ILE A 485 22.07 20.19 10.28
CA ILE A 485 20.60 20.12 10.47
C ILE A 485 20.06 18.78 10.01
N GLY A 486 20.45 18.31 8.81
CA GLY A 486 19.96 17.03 8.30
C GLY A 486 20.30 15.83 9.20
N ILE A 487 21.56 15.72 9.64
CA ILE A 487 21.99 14.65 10.55
C ILE A 487 21.31 14.75 11.91
N PHE A 488 21.22 15.95 12.50
CA PHE A 488 20.55 16.14 13.79
C PHE A 488 19.04 15.87 13.71
N SER A 489 18.36 16.32 12.65
CA SER A 489 16.94 16.03 12.47
C SER A 489 16.68 14.54 12.31
N ALA A 490 17.52 13.82 11.54
CA ALA A 490 17.42 12.38 11.40
C ALA A 490 17.69 11.66 12.73
N LEU A 491 18.72 12.09 13.46
CA LEU A 491 19.06 11.56 14.77
C LEU A 491 17.92 11.76 15.76
N ILE A 492 17.41 12.98 15.91
CA ILE A 492 16.29 13.32 16.79
C ILE A 492 15.07 12.48 16.44
N PHE A 493 14.71 12.39 15.15
CA PHE A 493 13.57 11.59 14.72
C PHE A 493 13.75 10.09 15.08
N CYS A 494 14.92 9.52 14.79
CA CYS A 494 15.21 8.13 15.12
C CYS A 494 15.19 7.88 16.63
N LEU A 495 15.77 8.78 17.43
CA LEU A 495 15.77 8.67 18.89
C LEU A 495 14.37 8.83 19.48
N LEU A 496 13.58 9.80 18.99
CA LEU A 496 12.19 9.94 19.40
C LEU A 496 11.42 8.66 19.12
N MET A 497 11.52 8.10 17.92
CA MET A 497 10.84 6.85 17.56
C MET A 497 11.28 5.66 18.43
N LEU A 498 12.59 5.45 18.62
CA LEU A 498 13.11 4.29 19.35
C LEU A 498 12.90 4.41 20.86
N ILE A 499 13.21 5.57 21.44
CA ILE A 499 13.15 5.81 22.89
C ILE A 499 11.70 5.93 23.35
N SER A 500 10.84 6.65 22.62
CA SER A 500 9.41 6.73 23.00
C SER A 500 8.77 5.35 23.01
N TYR A 501 9.10 4.51 22.02
CA TYR A 501 8.58 3.15 21.98
C TYR A 501 9.15 2.29 23.12
N ALA A 502 10.46 2.36 23.39
CA ALA A 502 11.06 1.70 24.54
C ALA A 502 10.41 2.12 25.88
N ILE A 503 10.10 3.40 26.03
CA ILE A 503 9.38 3.93 27.19
C ILE A 503 7.97 3.34 27.26
N SER A 504 7.22 3.36 26.16
CA SER A 504 5.85 2.81 26.12
C SER A 504 5.79 1.32 26.50
N LEU A 505 6.82 0.54 26.17
CA LEU A 505 6.89 -0.89 26.50
C LEU A 505 6.95 -1.16 28.02
N ASN A 506 7.39 -0.19 28.83
CA ASN A 506 7.38 -0.33 30.29
C ASN A 506 5.97 -0.26 30.88
N PHE A 507 5.06 0.44 30.20
CA PHE A 507 3.68 0.69 30.63
C PHE A 507 2.69 -0.32 30.05
N VAL A 508 3.16 -1.36 29.36
CA VAL A 508 2.28 -2.40 28.87
C VAL A 508 1.74 -3.23 30.05
N GLU A 509 0.42 -3.41 30.05
CA GLU A 509 -0.32 -4.26 30.98
C GLU A 509 -0.23 -5.72 30.50
N LEU A 510 0.65 -6.49 31.15
CA LEU A 510 0.85 -7.92 30.96
C LEU A 510 1.10 -8.55 32.33
N GLU A 511 0.73 -9.82 32.49
CA GLU A 511 1.12 -10.61 33.66
C GLU A 511 2.64 -10.61 33.84
N GLU A 512 3.13 -10.62 35.10
CA GLU A 512 4.56 -10.45 35.40
C GLU A 512 5.46 -11.50 34.75
N ASN A 513 5.02 -12.76 34.72
CA ASN A 513 5.65 -13.90 34.05
C ASN A 513 5.87 -13.64 32.54
N ILE A 514 4.91 -12.99 31.87
CA ILE A 514 4.96 -12.66 30.44
C ILE A 514 5.76 -11.36 30.22
N LYS A 515 5.63 -10.39 31.13
CA LYS A 515 6.29 -9.07 31.03
C LYS A 515 7.81 -9.17 31.02
N VAL A 516 8.40 -10.21 31.61
CA VAL A 516 9.85 -10.50 31.51
C VAL A 516 10.32 -10.57 30.06
N PHE A 517 9.49 -11.09 29.14
CA PHE A 517 9.83 -11.22 27.73
C PHE A 517 9.86 -9.89 26.96
N VAL A 518 9.42 -8.78 27.57
CA VAL A 518 9.49 -7.43 26.99
C VAL A 518 10.86 -6.79 27.21
N LYS A 519 11.57 -7.13 28.29
CA LYS A 519 12.87 -6.52 28.63
C LYS A 519 13.91 -6.60 27.51
N PRO A 520 14.08 -7.74 26.78
CA PRO A 520 15.05 -7.80 25.69
C PRO A 520 14.71 -6.92 24.48
N LEU A 521 13.43 -6.60 24.27
CA LEU A 521 12.99 -5.68 23.22
C LEU A 521 13.46 -4.26 23.56
N ILE A 522 13.24 -3.84 24.81
CA ILE A 522 13.66 -2.54 25.33
C ILE A 522 15.19 -2.40 25.23
N LEU A 523 15.95 -3.41 25.65
CA LEU A 523 17.40 -3.42 25.54
C LEU A 523 17.84 -3.25 24.08
N SER A 524 17.20 -3.96 23.15
CA SER A 524 17.51 -3.88 21.71
C SER A 524 17.26 -2.48 21.15
N LEU A 525 16.20 -1.79 21.58
CA LEU A 525 15.91 -0.41 21.19
C LEU A 525 16.97 0.57 21.72
N TYR A 526 17.45 0.38 22.95
CA TYR A 526 18.53 1.21 23.50
C TYR A 526 19.88 0.95 22.80
N ILE A 527 20.23 -0.31 22.52
CA ILE A 527 21.42 -0.65 21.73
C ILE A 527 21.34 0.02 20.37
N GLN A 528 20.21 -0.10 19.67
CA GLN A 528 20.02 0.54 18.38
C GLN A 528 20.14 2.07 18.47
N SER A 529 19.52 2.68 19.50
CA SER A 529 19.61 4.14 19.73
C SER A 529 21.05 4.60 19.92
N PHE A 530 21.84 3.86 20.70
CA PHE A 530 23.27 4.12 20.87
C PHE A 530 24.03 4.04 19.55
N VAL A 531 23.75 3.03 18.72
CA VAL A 531 24.44 2.85 17.43
C VAL A 531 24.04 3.92 16.41
N VAL A 532 22.79 4.40 16.43
CA VAL A 532 22.37 5.56 15.64
C VAL A 532 23.17 6.82 16.05
N CYS A 533 23.32 7.08 17.36
CA CYS A 533 24.17 8.15 17.86
C CYS A 533 25.64 7.98 17.42
N LEU A 534 26.18 6.77 17.52
CA LEU A 534 27.55 6.46 17.11
C LEU A 534 27.76 6.68 15.60
N ALA A 535 26.80 6.26 14.77
CA ALA A 535 26.85 6.47 13.32
C ALA A 535 26.82 7.97 12.97
N ALA A 536 26.00 8.76 13.68
CA ALA A 536 26.00 10.22 13.56
C ALA A 536 27.36 10.82 13.92
N PHE A 537 27.92 10.41 15.07
CA PHE A 537 29.23 10.85 15.55
C PHE A 537 30.37 10.52 14.57
N LEU A 538 30.40 9.28 14.07
CA LEU A 538 31.38 8.85 13.07
C LEU A 538 31.25 9.65 11.77
N THR A 539 30.03 10.03 11.39
CA THR A 539 29.78 10.90 10.23
C THR A 539 30.41 12.27 10.43
N PHE A 540 30.27 12.89 11.61
CA PHE A 540 30.96 14.15 11.93
C PHE A 540 32.48 14.02 11.94
N LYS A 541 33.02 12.82 12.24
CA LYS A 541 34.45 12.49 12.14
C LYS A 541 34.91 12.06 10.74
N ASN A 542 34.11 12.30 9.70
CA ASN A 542 34.41 11.90 8.30
C ASN A 542 34.55 10.39 8.08
N LYS A 543 34.09 9.56 9.04
CA LYS A 543 34.04 8.10 8.96
C LYS A 543 32.63 7.59 8.65
N GLY A 544 31.87 8.33 7.83
CA GLY A 544 30.47 8.03 7.52
C GLY A 544 30.24 6.63 6.96
N LYS A 545 31.12 6.11 6.07
CA LYS A 545 31.03 4.71 5.57
C LYS A 545 31.09 3.69 6.70
N LEU A 546 31.98 3.89 7.67
CA LEU A 546 32.11 3.01 8.84
C LEU A 546 30.85 3.12 9.71
N GLY A 547 30.35 4.34 9.94
CA GLY A 547 29.10 4.56 10.67
C GLY A 547 27.91 3.82 10.04
N GLN A 548 27.78 3.88 8.71
CA GLN A 548 26.73 3.14 8.00
C GLN A 548 26.90 1.63 8.09
N ALA A 549 28.13 1.13 7.89
CA ALA A 549 28.42 -0.29 7.97
C ALA A 549 28.11 -0.85 9.37
N LEU A 550 28.50 -0.14 10.43
CA LEU A 550 28.19 -0.50 11.81
C LEU A 550 26.68 -0.50 12.05
N LEU A 551 25.97 0.54 11.59
CA LEU A 551 24.52 0.62 11.76
C LEU A 551 23.81 -0.52 11.04
N PHE A 552 24.19 -0.84 9.79
CA PHE A 552 23.67 -2.01 9.08
C PHE A 552 23.97 -3.32 9.81
N ALA A 553 25.20 -3.52 10.25
CA ALA A 553 25.62 -4.76 10.91
C ALA A 553 24.84 -4.99 12.21
N VAL A 554 24.76 -3.99 13.08
CA VAL A 554 24.00 -4.09 14.34
C VAL A 554 22.53 -4.29 14.07
N THR A 555 21.95 -3.55 13.13
CA THR A 555 20.53 -3.71 12.74
C THR A 555 20.26 -5.12 12.25
N ALA A 556 21.12 -5.68 11.39
CA ALA A 556 20.97 -7.05 10.90
C ALA A 556 21.13 -8.08 12.03
N CYS A 557 22.13 -7.91 12.91
CA CYS A 557 22.32 -8.78 14.05
C CYS A 557 21.10 -8.78 14.99
N ILE A 558 20.48 -7.63 15.26
CA ILE A 558 19.32 -7.54 16.14
C ILE A 558 18.04 -7.99 15.42
N ALA A 559 17.68 -7.30 14.33
CA ALA A 559 16.39 -7.46 13.66
C ALA A 559 16.24 -8.79 12.93
N VAL A 560 17.35 -9.36 12.44
CA VAL A 560 17.35 -10.60 11.67
C VAL A 560 17.82 -11.76 12.54
N LEU A 561 19.04 -11.74 13.08
CA LEU A 561 19.60 -12.92 13.75
C LEU A 561 19.02 -13.14 15.15
N TYR A 562 19.09 -12.11 16.01
CA TYR A 562 18.65 -12.21 17.40
C TYR A 562 17.14 -12.39 17.51
N PHE A 563 16.35 -11.54 16.84
CA PHE A 563 14.89 -11.63 16.91
C PHE A 563 14.28 -12.79 16.13
N TRP A 564 15.02 -13.41 15.20
CA TRP A 564 14.63 -14.73 14.68
C TRP A 564 14.65 -15.77 15.80
N TYR A 565 15.78 -15.94 16.47
CA TYR A 565 15.92 -16.89 17.58
C TYR A 565 14.98 -16.56 18.75
N TYR A 566 15.00 -15.30 19.21
CA TYR A 566 14.18 -14.85 20.34
C TYR A 566 12.68 -14.89 20.02
N GLY A 567 12.30 -14.64 18.77
CA GLY A 567 10.92 -14.75 18.30
C GLY A 567 10.35 -16.15 18.50
N PHE A 568 11.14 -17.22 18.33
CA PHE A 568 10.70 -18.58 18.67
C PHE A 568 10.38 -18.75 20.15
N GLN A 569 11.25 -18.25 21.02
CA GLN A 569 11.03 -18.33 22.47
C GLN A 569 9.76 -17.56 22.86
N VAL A 570 9.55 -16.38 22.28
CA VAL A 570 8.35 -15.56 22.50
C VAL A 570 7.10 -16.28 21.99
N MET A 571 7.11 -16.88 20.80
CA MET A 571 5.93 -17.61 20.29
C MET A 571 5.54 -18.78 21.18
N GLN A 572 6.51 -19.51 21.75
CA GLN A 572 6.25 -20.67 22.60
C GLN A 572 5.82 -20.30 24.02
N LYS A 573 6.41 -19.26 24.61
CA LYS A 573 6.27 -18.96 26.05
C LYS A 573 5.47 -17.70 26.36
N ALA A 574 5.31 -16.81 25.38
CA ALA A 574 4.76 -15.46 25.59
C ALA A 574 4.17 -14.89 24.27
N ASN A 575 3.26 -15.62 23.61
CA ASN A 575 2.77 -15.26 22.28
C ASN A 575 2.18 -13.83 22.20
N LEU A 576 1.57 -13.35 23.30
CA LEU A 576 1.07 -11.98 23.43
C LEU A 576 2.16 -10.91 23.19
N VAL A 577 3.44 -11.23 23.44
CA VAL A 577 4.58 -10.32 23.26
C VAL A 577 5.02 -10.21 21.79
N LEU A 578 4.62 -11.14 20.93
CA LEU A 578 5.01 -11.17 19.50
C LEU A 578 4.63 -9.87 18.77
N ARG A 579 3.53 -9.24 19.18
CA ARG A 579 3.09 -7.94 18.64
C ARG A 579 4.10 -6.83 18.90
N TYR A 580 4.68 -6.80 20.09
CA TYR A 580 5.66 -5.79 20.50
C TYR A 580 7.03 -6.08 19.87
N LEU A 581 7.40 -7.36 19.76
CA LEU A 581 8.63 -7.78 19.09
C LEU A 581 8.65 -7.31 17.64
N SER A 582 7.53 -7.49 16.93
CA SER A 582 7.45 -7.10 15.51
C SER A 582 7.57 -5.59 15.33
N VAL A 583 6.88 -4.78 16.13
CA VAL A 583 7.02 -3.31 16.09
C VAL A 583 8.46 -2.89 16.45
N THR A 584 9.09 -3.57 17.41
CA THR A 584 10.51 -3.36 17.77
C THR A 584 11.42 -3.62 16.57
N GLN A 585 11.25 -4.74 15.87
CA GLN A 585 11.98 -5.06 14.64
C GLN A 585 11.85 -3.95 13.60
N VAL A 586 10.61 -3.48 13.35
CA VAL A 586 10.33 -2.42 12.38
C VAL A 586 11.03 -1.11 12.75
N SER A 587 10.89 -0.64 13.99
CA SER A 587 11.50 0.61 14.42
C SER A 587 13.03 0.58 14.30
N ILE A 588 13.63 -0.58 14.61
CA ILE A 588 15.08 -0.80 14.47
C ILE A 588 15.49 -0.71 12.99
N VAL A 589 14.81 -1.41 12.09
CA VAL A 589 15.11 -1.35 10.64
C VAL A 589 14.86 0.04 10.09
N MET A 590 13.72 0.67 10.38
CA MET A 590 13.39 2.02 9.91
C MET A 590 14.41 3.07 10.36
N SER A 591 14.87 3.01 11.61
CA SER A 591 15.93 3.93 12.09
C SER A 591 17.23 3.76 11.30
N CYS A 592 17.58 2.52 10.96
CA CYS A 592 18.73 2.21 10.10
C CYS A 592 18.58 2.80 8.71
N LEU A 593 17.43 2.59 8.05
CA LEU A 593 17.17 3.10 6.71
C LEU A 593 17.22 4.64 6.68
N ILE A 594 16.53 5.30 7.60
CA ILE A 594 16.45 6.77 7.68
C ILE A 594 17.84 7.36 7.90
N MET A 595 18.53 6.90 8.94
CA MET A 595 19.84 7.45 9.29
C MET A 595 20.86 7.19 8.18
N ASN A 596 20.90 5.98 7.62
CA ASN A 596 21.81 5.66 6.51
C ASN A 596 21.48 6.45 5.24
N ALA A 597 20.20 6.68 4.91
CA ALA A 597 19.80 7.49 3.77
C ALA A 597 20.35 8.91 3.89
N ILE A 598 20.20 9.51 5.07
CA ILE A 598 20.62 10.89 5.35
C ILE A 598 22.14 11.01 5.36
N ILE A 599 22.84 10.10 6.06
CA ILE A 599 24.30 10.02 6.04
C ILE A 599 24.79 9.92 4.59
N ASP A 600 24.22 9.02 3.79
CA ASP A 600 24.62 8.83 2.39
C ASP A 600 24.38 10.07 1.53
N VAL A 601 23.23 10.74 1.69
CA VAL A 601 22.93 11.98 0.96
C VAL A 601 24.04 12.98 1.22
N PHE A 602 24.39 13.24 2.47
CA PHE A 602 25.35 14.28 2.81
C PHE A 602 26.82 13.90 2.57
N MET A 603 27.16 12.61 2.60
CA MET A 603 28.49 12.15 2.20
C MET A 603 28.78 12.39 0.72
N PHE A 604 27.79 12.17 -0.15
CA PHE A 604 27.97 12.18 -1.60
C PHE A 604 27.33 13.37 -2.33
N ARG A 605 26.65 14.28 -1.60
CA ARG A 605 25.96 15.43 -2.19
C ARG A 605 26.86 16.27 -3.08
N LYS A 606 28.07 16.55 -2.61
CA LYS A 606 29.07 17.38 -3.28
C LYS A 606 30.22 16.58 -3.90
N ALA A 607 30.14 15.25 -3.85
CA ALA A 607 31.17 14.38 -4.40
C ALA A 607 31.33 14.62 -5.90
N LYS A 608 32.58 14.61 -6.37
CA LYS A 608 32.92 14.72 -7.79
C LYS A 608 32.22 13.61 -8.57
N LEU A 609 31.68 13.93 -9.75
CA LEU A 609 31.08 12.94 -10.63
C LEU A 609 32.19 12.22 -11.38
N VAL A 610 32.20 10.88 -11.34
CA VAL A 610 33.13 10.04 -12.11
C VAL A 610 32.71 9.98 -13.58
N GLY A 611 31.40 10.11 -13.84
CA GLY A 611 30.85 10.20 -15.19
C GLY A 611 29.33 10.46 -15.17
N GLY A 612 28.77 10.63 -16.36
CA GLY A 612 27.33 10.84 -16.56
C GLY A 612 26.51 9.53 -16.54
N ILE A 613 25.20 9.68 -16.35
CA ILE A 613 24.22 8.61 -16.63
C ILE A 613 23.81 8.75 -18.09
N VAL A 614 23.95 7.67 -18.86
CA VAL A 614 23.56 7.66 -20.29
C VAL A 614 22.16 7.06 -20.42
N TRP A 615 21.15 7.92 -20.39
CA TRP A 615 19.76 7.51 -20.55
C TRP A 615 19.49 6.92 -21.94
N GLY A 616 18.59 5.94 -22.03
CA GLY A 616 18.21 5.29 -23.30
C GLY A 616 19.08 4.09 -23.67
N LYS A 617 20.10 3.76 -22.86
CA LYS A 617 21.01 2.62 -23.05
C LYS A 617 20.69 1.42 -22.15
N MET A 618 19.49 1.39 -21.57
CA MET A 618 19.01 0.21 -20.85
C MET A 618 18.78 -0.96 -21.80
N PRO A 619 19.09 -2.21 -21.40
CA PRO A 619 18.79 -3.39 -22.21
C PRO A 619 17.29 -3.69 -22.19
N ALA A 620 16.73 -4.26 -23.27
CA ALA A 620 15.29 -4.56 -23.36
C ALA A 620 14.75 -5.39 -22.16
N ARG A 621 15.57 -6.30 -21.62
CA ARG A 621 15.24 -7.09 -20.43
C ARG A 621 14.90 -6.29 -19.16
N SER A 622 15.39 -5.05 -19.02
CA SER A 622 14.98 -4.19 -17.90
C SER A 622 13.54 -3.72 -18.04
N GLN A 623 13.05 -3.57 -19.27
CA GLN A 623 11.68 -3.12 -19.53
C GLN A 623 10.69 -4.24 -19.20
N TYR A 624 11.03 -5.50 -19.51
CA TYR A 624 10.25 -6.65 -19.05
C TYR A 624 10.21 -6.76 -17.52
N ALA A 625 11.27 -6.36 -16.81
CA ALA A 625 11.25 -6.30 -15.35
C ALA A 625 10.25 -5.27 -14.83
N LEU A 626 10.17 -4.07 -15.43
CA LEU A 626 9.16 -3.06 -15.05
C LEU A 626 7.73 -3.52 -15.34
N ILE A 627 7.51 -4.18 -16.48
CA ILE A 627 6.21 -4.77 -16.83
C ILE A 627 5.83 -5.87 -15.82
N LEU A 628 6.78 -6.75 -15.47
CA LEU A 628 6.58 -7.77 -14.45
C LEU A 628 6.18 -7.15 -13.10
N LEU A 629 6.84 -6.08 -12.66
CA LEU A 629 6.49 -5.39 -11.42
C LEU A 629 5.04 -4.88 -11.42
N CYS A 630 4.60 -4.33 -12.55
CA CYS A 630 3.20 -3.90 -12.73
C CYS A 630 2.24 -5.09 -12.67
N VAL A 631 2.49 -6.17 -13.41
CA VAL A 631 1.62 -7.35 -13.40
C VAL A 631 1.53 -7.94 -11.99
N VAL A 632 2.67 -8.08 -11.30
CA VAL A 632 2.71 -8.64 -9.95
C VAL A 632 1.97 -7.76 -8.94
N ILE A 633 2.12 -6.43 -8.99
CA ILE A 633 1.39 -5.55 -8.06
C ILE A 633 -0.12 -5.54 -8.33
N VAL A 634 -0.54 -5.68 -9.59
CA VAL A 634 -1.97 -5.79 -9.98
C VAL A 634 -2.56 -7.10 -9.45
N ILE A 635 -1.86 -8.23 -9.61
CA ILE A 635 -2.29 -9.50 -9.01
C ILE A 635 -2.34 -9.39 -7.49
N LEU A 636 -1.33 -8.77 -6.87
CA LEU A 636 -1.30 -8.58 -5.43
C LEU A 636 -2.48 -7.75 -4.93
N MET A 637 -2.85 -6.68 -5.64
CA MET A 637 -4.03 -5.89 -5.29
C MET A 637 -5.32 -6.71 -5.39
N GLY A 638 -5.53 -7.40 -6.51
CA GLY A 638 -6.71 -8.26 -6.70
C GLY A 638 -6.85 -9.35 -5.63
N LEU A 639 -5.73 -9.97 -5.27
CA LEU A 639 -5.67 -10.97 -4.21
C LEU A 639 -6.00 -10.37 -2.84
N MET A 640 -5.45 -9.21 -2.50
CA MET A 640 -5.67 -8.57 -1.20
C MET A 640 -7.08 -8.00 -1.05
N GLY A 641 -7.68 -7.52 -2.13
CA GLY A 641 -9.09 -7.12 -2.18
C GLY A 641 -10.01 -8.29 -1.81
N PHE A 642 -9.78 -9.45 -2.42
CA PHE A 642 -10.48 -10.69 -2.10
C PHE A 642 -10.27 -11.13 -0.64
N ILE A 643 -9.02 -11.25 -0.19
CA ILE A 643 -8.69 -11.71 1.17
C ILE A 643 -9.44 -10.85 2.20
N ARG A 644 -9.33 -9.53 2.12
CA ARG A 644 -9.94 -8.63 3.10
C ARG A 644 -11.46 -8.76 3.15
N SER A 645 -12.11 -8.90 1.99
CA SER A 645 -13.56 -9.11 1.95
C SER A 645 -13.94 -10.50 2.49
N GLY A 646 -13.17 -11.52 2.13
CA GLY A 646 -13.38 -12.90 2.53
C GLY A 646 -13.20 -13.15 4.02
N LEU A 647 -12.43 -12.34 4.75
CA LEU A 647 -12.24 -12.47 6.20
C LEU A 647 -13.55 -12.42 7.00
N ARG A 648 -14.57 -11.76 6.47
CA ARG A 648 -15.91 -11.72 7.07
C ARG A 648 -16.76 -12.95 6.74
N MET A 649 -16.25 -13.90 5.95
CA MET A 649 -16.94 -15.13 5.56
C MET A 649 -18.28 -14.84 4.87
N ASP A 650 -19.37 -15.18 5.55
CA ASP A 650 -20.77 -15.03 5.19
C ASP A 650 -21.40 -13.80 5.86
N TRP A 651 -20.61 -12.78 6.22
CA TRP A 651 -21.12 -11.54 6.80
C TRP A 651 -20.90 -10.33 5.87
N HIS A 652 -21.97 -9.58 5.64
CA HIS A 652 -21.86 -8.25 5.04
C HIS A 652 -21.30 -7.24 6.05
N VAL A 653 -21.84 -7.27 7.27
CA VAL A 653 -21.34 -6.53 8.44
C VAL A 653 -21.13 -7.54 9.56
N TYR A 654 -19.89 -7.77 9.96
CA TYR A 654 -19.51 -8.86 10.85
C TYR A 654 -20.21 -8.79 12.21
N GLY A 655 -20.99 -9.84 12.54
CA GLY A 655 -21.75 -9.93 13.79
C GLY A 655 -23.03 -9.09 13.82
N VAL A 656 -23.43 -8.46 12.71
CA VAL A 656 -24.60 -7.56 12.65
C VAL A 656 -25.54 -7.96 11.50
N LEU A 657 -25.00 -8.13 10.29
CA LEU A 657 -25.77 -8.46 9.10
C LEU A 657 -25.12 -9.63 8.36
N GLN A 658 -25.71 -10.81 8.52
CA GLN A 658 -25.29 -12.03 7.87
C GLN A 658 -25.82 -12.10 6.43
N ASP A 659 -25.00 -12.61 5.52
CA ASP A 659 -25.36 -12.97 4.15
C ASP A 659 -26.07 -14.33 4.18
N THR A 660 -27.38 -14.30 4.03
CA THR A 660 -28.26 -15.48 4.01
C THR A 660 -28.47 -16.02 2.60
N SER A 661 -27.80 -15.44 1.60
CA SER A 661 -27.99 -15.84 0.21
C SER A 661 -27.32 -17.19 -0.10
N GLN A 662 -27.79 -17.87 -1.14
CA GLN A 662 -27.14 -19.09 -1.64
C GLN A 662 -25.70 -18.88 -2.15
N TRP A 663 -25.25 -17.62 -2.29
CA TRP A 663 -23.92 -17.25 -2.73
C TRP A 663 -22.95 -16.97 -1.56
N ALA A 664 -23.39 -17.16 -0.32
CA ALA A 664 -22.64 -16.93 0.92
C ALA A 664 -21.65 -18.06 1.25
N TYR A 665 -20.75 -18.42 0.34
CA TYR A 665 -19.72 -19.45 0.55
C TYR A 665 -18.30 -18.90 0.38
N THR A 666 -17.29 -19.56 0.96
CA THR A 666 -15.89 -19.24 0.70
C THR A 666 -15.44 -19.90 -0.61
N PRO A 667 -15.05 -19.13 -1.65
CA PRO A 667 -14.69 -19.74 -2.92
C PRO A 667 -13.41 -20.58 -2.82
N THR A 668 -13.32 -21.62 -3.65
CA THR A 668 -12.09 -22.43 -3.75
C THR A 668 -10.93 -21.58 -4.28
N LEU A 669 -9.70 -21.98 -3.95
CA LEU A 669 -8.48 -21.32 -4.46
C LEU A 669 -8.46 -21.24 -5.99
N SER A 670 -8.97 -22.28 -6.66
CA SER A 670 -9.07 -22.34 -8.12
C SER A 670 -10.07 -21.34 -8.69
N TYR A 671 -11.25 -21.22 -8.07
CA TYR A 671 -12.27 -20.25 -8.47
C TYR A 671 -11.77 -18.83 -8.27
N MET A 672 -11.22 -18.54 -7.08
CA MET A 672 -10.65 -17.24 -6.78
C MET A 672 -9.54 -16.87 -7.77
N GLY A 673 -8.61 -17.79 -8.05
CA GLY A 673 -7.53 -17.56 -9.00
C GLY A 673 -8.04 -17.20 -10.41
N ARG A 674 -9.12 -17.82 -10.88
CA ARG A 674 -9.76 -17.50 -12.16
C ARG A 674 -10.37 -16.11 -12.17
N ILE A 675 -11.12 -15.73 -11.12
CA ILE A 675 -11.76 -14.42 -11.04
C ILE A 675 -10.72 -13.30 -10.90
N VAL A 676 -9.72 -13.47 -10.01
CA VAL A 676 -8.61 -12.50 -9.88
C VAL A 676 -7.84 -12.40 -11.19
N GLY A 677 -7.55 -13.54 -11.86
CA GLY A 677 -6.90 -13.54 -13.16
C GLY A 677 -7.68 -12.79 -14.23
N LEU A 678 -9.00 -12.99 -14.30
CA LEU A 678 -9.90 -12.24 -15.17
C LEU A 678 -9.83 -10.73 -14.89
N ILE A 679 -9.95 -10.34 -13.61
CA ILE A 679 -9.89 -8.94 -13.17
C ILE A 679 -8.55 -8.30 -13.57
N VAL A 680 -7.44 -9.01 -13.39
CA VAL A 680 -6.09 -8.55 -13.76
C VAL A 680 -6.00 -8.31 -15.27
N VAL A 681 -6.48 -9.26 -16.09
CA VAL A 681 -6.48 -9.14 -17.56
C VAL A 681 -7.35 -7.97 -18.00
N LEU A 682 -8.56 -7.84 -17.44
CA LEU A 682 -9.46 -6.73 -17.73
C LEU A 682 -8.84 -5.39 -17.36
N PHE A 683 -8.27 -5.27 -16.16
CA PHE A 683 -7.62 -4.05 -15.71
C PHE A 683 -6.45 -3.66 -16.60
N LEU A 684 -5.52 -4.59 -16.88
CA LEU A 684 -4.36 -4.31 -17.74
C LEU A 684 -4.79 -3.95 -19.17
N GLY A 685 -5.81 -4.63 -19.70
CA GLY A 685 -6.40 -4.32 -21.01
C GLY A 685 -7.01 -2.92 -21.06
N LEU A 686 -7.79 -2.55 -20.04
CA LEU A 686 -8.40 -1.23 -19.91
C LEU A 686 -7.34 -0.14 -19.73
N VAL A 687 -6.31 -0.36 -18.91
CA VAL A 687 -5.20 0.59 -18.74
C VAL A 687 -4.46 0.79 -20.06
N ALA A 688 -4.17 -0.29 -20.80
CA ALA A 688 -3.55 -0.19 -22.12
C ALA A 688 -4.42 0.61 -23.10
N PHE A 689 -5.73 0.37 -23.11
CA PHE A 689 -6.70 1.10 -23.92
C PHE A 689 -6.77 2.59 -23.53
N VAL A 690 -6.88 2.90 -22.24
CA VAL A 690 -6.94 4.27 -21.70
C VAL A 690 -5.66 5.04 -22.04
N PHE A 691 -4.49 4.42 -21.86
CA PHE A 691 -3.21 5.04 -22.22
C PHE A 691 -3.04 5.21 -23.72
N TRP A 692 -3.54 4.28 -24.53
CA TRP A 692 -3.57 4.44 -25.98
C TRP A 692 -4.48 5.60 -26.40
N LEU A 693 -5.68 5.70 -25.84
CA LEU A 693 -6.64 6.79 -26.08
C LEU A 693 -6.05 8.16 -25.73
N ALA A 694 -5.40 8.27 -24.56
CA ALA A 694 -4.75 9.51 -24.14
C ALA A 694 -3.67 9.96 -25.13
N ASN A 695 -2.98 9.03 -25.79
CA ASN A 695 -1.92 9.33 -26.77
C ASN A 695 -2.45 9.73 -28.16
N LEU A 696 -3.71 9.46 -28.52
CA LEU A 696 -4.27 9.90 -29.81
C LEU A 696 -4.33 11.43 -29.93
N GLY A 697 -4.48 12.13 -28.80
CA GLY A 697 -4.43 13.60 -28.75
C GLY A 697 -3.10 14.17 -29.27
N ASP A 698 -1.97 13.55 -28.90
CA ASP A 698 -0.63 14.05 -29.26
C ASP A 698 -0.36 13.96 -30.76
N LYS A 699 -0.88 12.92 -31.42
CA LYS A 699 -0.75 12.76 -32.87
C LYS A 699 -1.52 13.85 -33.63
N LYS A 700 -2.69 14.28 -33.11
CA LYS A 700 -3.47 15.36 -33.71
C LYS A 700 -2.82 16.72 -33.49
N GLU A 701 -2.27 16.97 -32.30
CA GLU A 701 -1.60 18.23 -31.97
C GLU A 701 -0.29 18.40 -32.75
N ASN A 702 0.59 17.39 -32.75
CA ASN A 702 1.82 17.41 -33.57
C ASN A 702 1.55 17.52 -35.07
N LYS A 703 0.47 16.89 -35.57
CA LYS A 703 0.07 17.03 -36.98
C LYS A 703 -0.38 18.45 -37.29
N LYS A 704 -1.18 19.08 -36.42
CA LYS A 704 -1.57 20.49 -36.57
C LYS A 704 -0.36 21.43 -36.51
N THR A 705 0.54 21.28 -35.54
CA THR A 705 1.73 22.14 -35.41
C THR A 705 2.63 22.03 -36.64
N ASN A 706 2.87 20.82 -37.15
CA ASN A 706 3.64 20.62 -38.37
C ASN A 706 2.93 21.20 -39.61
N THR A 707 1.59 21.15 -39.68
CA THR A 707 0.83 21.79 -40.77
C THR A 707 0.93 23.32 -40.69
N TYR A 708 0.81 23.92 -39.50
CA TYR A 708 0.97 25.36 -39.32
C TYR A 708 2.40 25.85 -39.59
N GLU A 709 3.43 25.10 -39.20
CA GLU A 709 4.83 25.44 -39.53
C GLU A 709 5.07 25.32 -41.03
N TYR A 710 4.54 24.29 -41.68
CA TYR A 710 4.63 24.13 -43.13
C TYR A 710 3.92 25.27 -43.86
N GLU A 711 2.69 25.61 -43.47
CA GLU A 711 1.91 26.71 -44.05
C GLU A 711 2.58 28.08 -43.84
N ARG A 712 3.19 28.31 -42.67
CA ARG A 712 3.94 29.54 -42.38
C ARG A 712 5.21 29.65 -43.22
N VAL A 713 5.98 28.56 -43.32
CA VAL A 713 7.18 28.52 -44.17
C VAL A 713 6.79 28.72 -45.64
N THR A 714 5.71 28.10 -46.12
CA THR A 714 5.25 28.34 -47.50
C THR A 714 4.74 29.77 -47.73
N ALA A 715 4.09 30.39 -46.74
CA ALA A 715 3.63 31.78 -46.83
C ALA A 715 4.81 32.78 -46.83
N ASP A 716 5.86 32.51 -46.06
CA ASP A 716 7.10 33.32 -46.08
C ASP A 716 7.87 33.16 -47.41
N TYR A 717 7.73 32.03 -48.10
CA TYR A 717 8.32 31.80 -49.44
C TYR A 717 7.48 32.39 -50.59
N GLU A 718 6.17 32.59 -50.42
CA GLU A 718 5.28 33.20 -51.42
C GLU A 718 5.16 34.73 -51.27
N GLY A 719 5.45 35.28 -50.10
CA GLY A 719 5.48 36.74 -49.86
C GLY A 719 6.72 37.47 -50.39
N ASP A 720 7.77 36.72 -50.76
CA ASP A 720 9.05 37.23 -51.31
C ASP A 720 9.14 37.08 -52.85
N ARG A 721 8.01 36.85 -53.55
CA ARG A 721 7.94 36.81 -55.03
C ARG A 721 7.23 38.00 -55.65
#